data_AF-A0A3D1PFT3-F1
#
_entry.id   AF-A0A3D1PFT3-F1
#
_cell.length_a   1.000
_cell.length_b   1.000
_cell.length_c   1.000
_cell.angle_alpha   90.00
_cell.angle_beta   90.00
_cell.angle_gamma   90.00
#
_symmetry.space_group_name_H-M   'P 1'
#
loop_
_entity.id
_entity.type
_entity.pdbx_description
1 polymer ?
#
loop_
_entity_poly.entity_id
_entity_poly.type
_entity_poly.pdbx_seq_one_letter_code
_entity_poly.pdbx_strand_id
1 'polypeptide(L)'
;MAAPTYGNITVDGGLTDWTTRDRLDIVPGTGVSGYEVYGKYAGNAYVLAIKSASSSSDPIGADTTVWLDTDQNANTGYQVFGFAGGAEYNVNFFTDSKPYLYTGAAGENYVTELLDYAYSNDGKTVELAIPVSLLNGSPQAVNLLIDVNNKVFLPGDYSLNKYTISANKILPERTDFSKQVGIVYSESTANQFFSKTAYSHLFMGMQYQATMAGIPFDVLTESDLTDINKIVNYDALIFPSFRNVPLSKVDAIENTLEDAVYKYGVSLITSGDFLSNDETGAVLPGDPYRRMKELLDVTRTGGGGPVNSTVKIHDYTNPVFQGYTSNEVIRNYNGTYYSTFGGVANQATVLADQVIDGQTYNAVLATTTGGKNVHFSSEALMGDNNLVWQALRWTVLDNKPSVGLNMSRNASIFISRNDMDQSMYVDEVSRVEVPLYNTLVEWKNNYNFVGSYYINVGNNPAQGEVTDWSVSGPLYRNYIALGNEIGTHSYTHPEDTNILTPAQLEFQFNQSQLVIEQQLGIDVLGAAIPGAPEGLSIGQELQKYLSYISGGYAGVGAGYPGAFGYQTPDSNMVYFAPNIAFDFSLIGFQKLTAQQAEAVWAQEYADVTRHTSQAIIHWPWHDYGPTSFEPGYTKEMFTNFIARAYNDNTEFVTLADLQQRIRSFEKAKLFESVNGDTITARVDSTDVGKFSLDVNSNQLIKSVNNWYAYDGTKVFLPKNGGDFTINLGATQDDVTHITALPMRSELLSLNGDGTNLEFSFVGDGKVALDLKALNGLKVVTEGADKTNLNGEILEMSFNTYGQHTGRIRFTTDSPPTVANAIADLNVNEDAPNTVISLANVFTDPDDDVSAIAKSIELNNNPNLVNARIDGNNLILAYQPDQFGTAQISIRATSNGKTVDDTFNITVNKVFNRIYG
;
A
#
# COMPACT_ATOMS: atom_id res chain seq x y z
N MET A 1 -44.07 -37.37 -28.51
CA MET A 1 -43.58 -37.57 -27.13
C MET A 1 -42.95 -36.25 -26.71
N ALA A 2 -42.96 -35.90 -25.42
CA ALA A 2 -42.24 -34.72 -24.96
C ALA A 2 -40.74 -34.92 -25.25
N ALA A 3 -40.06 -33.86 -25.70
CA ALA A 3 -38.61 -33.90 -25.90
C ALA A 3 -37.91 -34.20 -24.56
N PRO A 4 -36.88 -35.05 -24.53
CA PRO A 4 -36.17 -35.35 -23.30
C PRO A 4 -35.45 -34.10 -22.78
N THR A 5 -35.45 -33.92 -21.46
CA THR A 5 -34.88 -32.74 -20.80
C THR A 5 -33.76 -33.16 -19.86
N TYR A 6 -32.61 -32.50 -19.99
CA TYR A 6 -31.41 -32.71 -19.20
C TYR A 6 -31.07 -31.41 -18.47
N GLY A 7 -31.38 -31.35 -17.17
CA GLY A 7 -31.25 -30.12 -16.39
C GLY A 7 -32.14 -29.00 -16.96
N ASN A 8 -31.52 -27.94 -17.49
CA ASN A 8 -32.21 -26.82 -18.12
C ASN A 8 -32.20 -26.85 -19.67
N ILE A 9 -31.69 -27.94 -20.27
CA ILE A 9 -31.63 -28.10 -21.74
C ILE A 9 -32.71 -29.10 -22.17
N THR A 10 -33.56 -28.70 -23.10
CA THR A 10 -34.50 -29.59 -23.78
C THR A 10 -33.92 -30.01 -25.12
N VAL A 11 -33.79 -31.31 -25.37
CA VAL A 11 -33.26 -31.84 -26.65
C VAL A 11 -34.40 -31.85 -27.67
N ASP A 12 -34.64 -30.73 -28.33
CA ASP A 12 -35.75 -30.49 -29.27
C ASP A 12 -35.33 -29.98 -30.66
N GLY A 13 -34.03 -29.84 -30.90
CA GLY A 13 -33.43 -29.33 -32.13
C GLY A 13 -33.36 -27.80 -32.19
N GLY A 14 -33.73 -27.11 -31.10
CA GLY A 14 -33.67 -25.67 -30.93
C GLY A 14 -32.43 -25.23 -30.13
N LEU A 15 -32.07 -23.95 -30.27
CA LEU A 15 -30.94 -23.36 -29.51
C LEU A 15 -31.40 -22.34 -28.46
N THR A 16 -32.70 -22.25 -28.16
CA THR A 16 -33.25 -21.23 -27.25
C THR A 16 -32.82 -21.41 -25.81
N ASP A 17 -32.54 -22.65 -25.40
CA ASP A 17 -32.13 -23.01 -24.05
C ASP A 17 -30.61 -22.86 -23.83
N TRP A 18 -29.87 -22.57 -24.92
CA TRP A 18 -28.42 -22.43 -24.95
C TRP A 18 -28.00 -20.96 -24.85
N THR A 19 -26.95 -20.70 -24.07
CA THR A 19 -26.39 -19.36 -23.89
C THR A 19 -25.06 -19.22 -24.63
N THR A 20 -24.56 -17.99 -24.75
CA THR A 20 -23.20 -17.75 -25.27
C THR A 20 -22.12 -18.43 -24.44
N ARG A 21 -22.36 -18.69 -23.14
CA ARG A 21 -21.42 -19.43 -22.27
C ARG A 21 -21.38 -20.92 -22.56
N ASP A 22 -22.44 -21.47 -23.14
CA ASP A 22 -22.50 -22.88 -23.52
C ASP A 22 -21.91 -23.12 -24.92
N ARG A 23 -21.52 -22.05 -25.63
CA ARG A 23 -20.94 -22.12 -26.98
C ARG A 23 -19.43 -22.39 -26.90
N LEU A 24 -18.98 -23.52 -27.42
CA LEU A 24 -17.62 -24.03 -27.31
C LEU A 24 -16.67 -23.46 -28.39
N ASP A 25 -17.21 -23.04 -29.53
CA ASP A 25 -16.43 -22.61 -30.71
C ASP A 25 -16.16 -21.10 -30.75
N ILE A 26 -16.49 -20.36 -29.69
CA ILE A 26 -16.22 -18.91 -29.60
C ILE A 26 -14.78 -18.58 -29.21
N VAL A 27 -14.02 -19.58 -28.77
CA VAL A 27 -12.60 -19.40 -28.43
C VAL A 27 -11.84 -19.06 -29.72
N PRO A 28 -11.08 -17.95 -29.77
CA PRO A 28 -10.36 -17.53 -30.97
C PRO A 28 -9.47 -18.64 -31.54
N GLY A 29 -9.65 -18.98 -32.82
CA GLY A 29 -8.89 -20.03 -33.51
C GLY A 29 -9.52 -21.43 -33.45
N THR A 30 -10.59 -21.64 -32.69
CA THR A 30 -11.30 -22.93 -32.62
C THR A 30 -12.52 -22.99 -33.55
N GLY A 31 -13.22 -21.87 -33.72
CA GLY A 31 -14.43 -21.78 -34.54
C GLY A 31 -14.19 -21.89 -36.04
N VAL A 32 -15.14 -22.53 -36.72
CA VAL A 32 -15.17 -22.65 -38.18
C VAL A 32 -16.34 -21.84 -38.72
N SER A 33 -16.08 -20.98 -39.70
CA SER A 33 -17.09 -20.09 -40.27
C SER A 33 -18.31 -20.88 -40.75
N GLY A 34 -19.49 -20.45 -40.28
CA GLY A 34 -20.76 -21.08 -40.60
C GLY A 34 -21.09 -22.32 -39.78
N TYR A 35 -20.38 -22.59 -38.70
CA TYR A 35 -20.74 -23.60 -37.71
C TYR A 35 -20.81 -22.99 -36.32
N GLU A 36 -21.62 -23.59 -35.45
CA GLU A 36 -21.67 -23.28 -34.02
C GLU A 36 -21.70 -24.62 -33.27
N VAL A 37 -20.91 -24.73 -32.20
CA VAL A 37 -20.87 -25.91 -31.34
C VAL A 37 -21.22 -25.47 -29.94
N TYR A 38 -22.22 -26.09 -29.34
CA TYR A 38 -22.60 -25.86 -27.96
C TYR A 38 -22.47 -27.14 -27.15
N GLY A 39 -22.07 -27.04 -25.89
CA GLY A 39 -21.89 -28.18 -25.02
C GLY A 39 -22.06 -27.85 -23.56
N LYS A 40 -22.74 -28.72 -22.82
CA LYS A 40 -23.02 -28.54 -21.40
C LYS A 40 -23.18 -29.87 -20.68
N TYR A 41 -22.68 -29.96 -19.45
CA TYR A 41 -23.06 -31.03 -18.55
C TYR A 41 -24.39 -30.69 -17.86
N ALA A 42 -25.43 -31.47 -18.12
CA ALA A 42 -26.74 -31.25 -17.53
C ALA A 42 -27.48 -32.58 -17.30
N GLY A 43 -28.21 -32.70 -16.19
CA GLY A 43 -29.00 -33.90 -15.90
C GLY A 43 -28.21 -35.22 -15.91
N ASN A 44 -26.94 -35.22 -15.47
CA ASN A 44 -26.02 -36.36 -15.55
C ASN A 44 -25.74 -36.86 -16.99
N ALA A 45 -25.75 -35.94 -17.96
CA ALA A 45 -25.34 -36.19 -19.33
C ALA A 45 -24.46 -35.04 -19.86
N TYR A 46 -23.61 -35.38 -20.82
CA TYR A 46 -22.97 -34.39 -21.70
C TYR A 46 -23.92 -34.12 -22.86
N VAL A 47 -24.53 -32.94 -22.86
CA VAL A 47 -25.46 -32.49 -23.89
C VAL A 47 -24.70 -31.64 -24.88
N LEU A 48 -24.90 -31.87 -26.18
CA LEU A 48 -24.21 -31.19 -27.27
C LEU A 48 -25.23 -30.69 -28.29
N ALA A 49 -25.01 -29.50 -28.84
CA ALA A 49 -25.67 -29.03 -30.05
C ALA A 49 -24.64 -28.67 -31.13
N ILE A 50 -24.88 -29.11 -32.37
CA ILE A 50 -24.08 -28.71 -33.53
C ILE A 50 -25.03 -28.02 -34.49
N LYS A 51 -24.64 -26.83 -34.95
CA LYS A 51 -25.41 -26.04 -35.92
C LYS A 51 -24.56 -25.73 -37.14
N SER A 52 -25.12 -25.92 -38.32
CA SER A 52 -24.55 -25.45 -39.58
C SER A 52 -25.33 -24.22 -40.09
N ALA A 53 -24.64 -23.33 -40.80
CA ALA A 53 -25.21 -22.06 -41.24
C ALA A 53 -26.35 -22.25 -42.23
N SER A 54 -27.29 -21.31 -42.22
CA SER A 54 -28.39 -21.27 -43.18
C SER A 54 -27.92 -21.23 -44.65
N SER A 55 -26.69 -20.78 -44.91
CA SER A 55 -26.02 -20.72 -46.22
C SER A 55 -25.29 -22.02 -46.64
N SER A 56 -25.10 -23.00 -45.75
CA SER A 56 -24.56 -24.32 -46.13
C SER A 56 -25.62 -25.15 -46.87
N SER A 57 -25.22 -25.97 -47.85
CA SER A 57 -26.17 -26.82 -48.61
C SER A 57 -26.58 -28.10 -47.88
N ASP A 58 -25.88 -28.47 -46.81
CA ASP A 58 -25.94 -29.84 -46.28
C ASP A 58 -26.52 -29.84 -44.84
N PRO A 59 -27.63 -30.57 -44.59
CA PRO A 59 -28.09 -30.85 -43.24
C PRO A 59 -27.07 -31.72 -42.50
N ILE A 60 -27.05 -31.66 -41.17
CA ILE A 60 -26.21 -32.53 -40.34
C ILE A 60 -26.83 -33.92 -40.36
N GLY A 61 -26.03 -34.97 -40.61
CA GLY A 61 -26.57 -36.31 -40.75
C GLY A 61 -25.48 -37.36 -40.88
N ALA A 62 -25.72 -38.34 -41.75
CA ALA A 62 -24.80 -39.44 -42.01
C ALA A 62 -23.34 -38.98 -42.20
N ASP A 63 -22.42 -39.80 -41.70
CA ASP A 63 -20.97 -39.59 -41.64
C ASP A 63 -20.51 -38.50 -40.64
N THR A 64 -21.40 -37.97 -39.80
CA THR A 64 -21.02 -37.15 -38.65
C THR A 64 -20.45 -38.02 -37.53
N THR A 65 -19.32 -37.60 -36.93
CA THR A 65 -18.70 -38.26 -35.76
C THR A 65 -18.34 -37.24 -34.69
N VAL A 66 -18.72 -37.51 -33.44
CA VAL A 66 -18.25 -36.77 -32.25
C VAL A 66 -17.31 -37.68 -31.47
N TRP A 67 -16.03 -37.39 -31.48
CA TRP A 67 -14.99 -38.10 -30.71
C TRP A 67 -14.93 -37.57 -29.29
N LEU A 68 -14.86 -38.47 -28.30
CA LEU A 68 -14.91 -38.18 -26.87
C LEU A 68 -13.64 -38.72 -26.20
N ASP A 69 -12.77 -37.83 -25.77
CA ASP A 69 -11.62 -38.12 -24.89
C ASP A 69 -12.06 -37.84 -23.45
N THR A 70 -12.27 -38.91 -22.69
CA THR A 70 -12.97 -38.92 -21.40
C THR A 70 -12.02 -38.89 -20.20
N ASP A 71 -10.77 -39.28 -20.37
CA ASP A 71 -9.73 -39.14 -19.35
C ASP A 71 -8.85 -37.89 -19.55
N GLN A 72 -9.12 -37.12 -20.60
CA GLN A 72 -8.40 -35.92 -21.04
C GLN A 72 -6.93 -36.16 -21.37
N ASN A 73 -6.54 -37.40 -21.66
CA ASN A 73 -5.19 -37.76 -22.01
C ASN A 73 -5.11 -38.16 -23.49
N ALA A 74 -4.61 -37.24 -24.31
CA ALA A 74 -4.42 -37.45 -25.75
C ALA A 74 -3.47 -38.61 -26.12
N ASN A 75 -2.78 -39.23 -25.16
CA ASN A 75 -1.92 -40.39 -25.42
C ASN A 75 -2.65 -41.74 -25.20
N THR A 76 -3.84 -41.72 -24.62
CA THR A 76 -4.69 -42.89 -24.39
C THR A 76 -5.88 -42.89 -25.37
N GLY A 77 -6.55 -44.02 -25.55
CA GLY A 77 -7.70 -44.12 -26.48
C GLY A 77 -7.34 -44.22 -27.97
N TYR A 78 -8.34 -44.00 -28.83
CA TYR A 78 -8.20 -44.05 -30.29
C TYR A 78 -7.64 -42.74 -30.85
N GLN A 79 -6.64 -42.87 -31.73
CA GLN A 79 -6.00 -41.74 -32.41
C GLN A 79 -6.69 -41.45 -33.74
N VAL A 80 -7.42 -40.34 -33.79
CA VAL A 80 -8.07 -39.85 -35.02
C VAL A 80 -6.98 -39.52 -36.05
N PHE A 81 -7.13 -40.07 -37.26
CA PHE A 81 -6.12 -40.02 -38.34
C PHE A 81 -4.71 -40.52 -37.94
N GLY A 82 -4.59 -41.24 -36.83
CA GLY A 82 -3.33 -41.75 -36.30
C GLY A 82 -2.48 -40.73 -35.54
N PHE A 83 -2.96 -39.51 -35.28
CA PHE A 83 -2.18 -38.47 -34.58
C PHE A 83 -2.98 -37.57 -33.62
N ALA A 84 -4.31 -37.51 -33.71
CA ALA A 84 -5.10 -36.52 -33.00
C ALA A 84 -6.07 -37.12 -31.99
N GLY A 85 -6.33 -36.35 -30.94
CA GLY A 85 -7.25 -36.71 -29.86
C GLY A 85 -6.64 -37.79 -28.97
N GLY A 86 -7.50 -38.68 -28.52
CA GLY A 86 -7.23 -39.74 -27.56
C GLY A 86 -8.55 -40.35 -27.12
N ALA A 87 -9.39 -40.69 -28.09
CA ALA A 87 -10.82 -40.86 -27.85
C ALA A 87 -11.13 -42.26 -27.30
N GLU A 88 -11.64 -42.36 -26.08
CA GLU A 88 -12.21 -43.61 -25.57
C GLU A 88 -13.52 -43.97 -26.28
N TYR A 89 -14.30 -42.95 -26.66
CA TYR A 89 -15.62 -43.13 -27.26
C TYR A 89 -15.82 -42.27 -28.52
N ASN A 90 -16.76 -42.66 -29.37
CA ASN A 90 -17.27 -41.80 -30.43
C ASN A 90 -18.79 -41.95 -30.61
N VAL A 91 -19.49 -40.84 -30.84
CA VAL A 91 -20.87 -40.83 -31.33
C VAL A 91 -20.83 -40.78 -32.84
N ASN A 92 -21.35 -41.79 -33.53
CA ASN A 92 -21.32 -41.85 -34.99
C ASN A 92 -22.75 -41.88 -35.57
N PHE A 93 -22.95 -41.12 -36.65
CA PHE A 93 -24.18 -41.04 -37.42
C PHE A 93 -24.00 -41.84 -38.71
N PHE A 94 -24.55 -43.05 -38.77
CA PHE A 94 -24.49 -43.90 -39.96
C PHE A 94 -25.59 -43.53 -40.98
N THR A 95 -26.04 -44.46 -41.82
CA THR A 95 -26.96 -44.22 -42.94
C THR A 95 -28.37 -43.75 -42.54
N ASP A 96 -28.77 -43.93 -41.28
CA ASP A 96 -30.06 -43.46 -40.77
C ASP A 96 -30.01 -42.04 -40.17
N SER A 97 -28.84 -41.40 -40.20
CA SER A 97 -28.57 -40.07 -39.61
C SER A 97 -28.94 -39.99 -38.13
N LYS A 98 -28.75 -41.08 -37.37
CA LYS A 98 -29.01 -41.09 -35.93
C LYS A 98 -27.74 -41.30 -35.11
N PRO A 99 -27.62 -40.67 -33.94
CA PRO A 99 -26.44 -40.80 -33.09
C PRO A 99 -26.44 -42.11 -32.28
N TYR A 100 -25.41 -42.93 -32.46
CA TYR A 100 -25.14 -44.09 -31.62
C TYR A 100 -23.72 -44.01 -31.02
N LEU A 101 -23.52 -44.61 -29.85
CA LEU A 101 -22.25 -44.57 -29.12
C LEU A 101 -21.38 -45.81 -29.42
N TYR A 102 -20.11 -45.57 -29.68
CA TYR A 102 -19.09 -46.57 -30.04
C TYR A 102 -17.78 -46.34 -29.26
N THR A 103 -16.88 -47.32 -29.32
CA THR A 103 -15.45 -47.21 -28.96
C THR A 103 -14.57 -47.63 -30.15
N GLY A 104 -13.28 -47.32 -30.11
CA GLY A 104 -12.35 -47.61 -31.21
C GLY A 104 -12.52 -46.63 -32.38
N ALA A 105 -12.30 -47.09 -33.60
CA ALA A 105 -12.50 -46.27 -34.79
C ALA A 105 -13.97 -45.83 -34.98
N ALA A 106 -14.21 -44.93 -35.93
CA ALA A 106 -15.52 -44.33 -36.16
C ALA A 106 -16.56 -45.42 -36.43
N GLY A 107 -17.51 -45.58 -35.51
CA GLY A 107 -18.55 -46.60 -35.64
C GLY A 107 -18.09 -48.07 -35.53
N GLU A 108 -16.90 -48.34 -35.00
CA GLU A 108 -16.30 -49.69 -34.98
C GLU A 108 -16.93 -50.60 -33.92
N ASN A 109 -16.70 -50.31 -32.63
CA ASN A 109 -17.14 -51.18 -31.54
C ASN A 109 -18.35 -50.58 -30.84
N TYR A 110 -19.53 -51.14 -31.13
CA TYR A 110 -20.81 -50.66 -30.61
C TYR A 110 -20.92 -50.75 -29.08
N VAL A 111 -21.39 -49.68 -28.43
CA VAL A 111 -21.56 -49.62 -26.96
C VAL A 111 -23.03 -49.78 -26.56
N THR A 112 -23.94 -48.93 -27.05
CA THR A 112 -25.36 -48.92 -26.65
C THR A 112 -26.31 -48.40 -27.74
N GLU A 113 -27.62 -48.59 -27.54
CA GLU A 113 -28.69 -48.10 -28.43
C GLU A 113 -28.89 -46.58 -28.40
N LEU A 114 -29.51 -46.09 -29.49
CA LEU A 114 -29.82 -44.72 -29.88
C LEU A 114 -29.79 -43.69 -28.73
N LEU A 115 -28.92 -42.70 -28.84
CA LEU A 115 -28.88 -41.58 -27.88
C LEU A 115 -30.12 -40.70 -28.02
N ASP A 116 -30.49 -39.99 -26.95
CA ASP A 116 -31.50 -38.95 -27.04
C ASP A 116 -31.00 -37.84 -27.97
N TYR A 117 -31.79 -37.51 -28.99
CA TYR A 117 -31.43 -36.54 -30.01
C TYR A 117 -32.65 -35.87 -30.64
N ALA A 118 -32.44 -34.70 -31.22
CA ALA A 118 -33.45 -33.99 -32.00
C ALA A 118 -32.79 -33.11 -33.07
N TYR A 119 -33.52 -32.93 -34.19
CA TYR A 119 -33.10 -32.09 -35.29
C TYR A 119 -34.00 -30.86 -35.40
N SER A 120 -33.45 -29.72 -35.81
CA SER A 120 -34.26 -28.61 -36.30
C SER A 120 -35.05 -29.02 -37.55
N ASN A 121 -36.13 -28.29 -37.85
CA ASN A 121 -37.00 -28.60 -39.01
C ASN A 121 -36.26 -28.65 -40.36
N ASP A 122 -35.14 -27.93 -40.49
CA ASP A 122 -34.29 -27.91 -41.67
C ASP A 122 -33.08 -28.87 -41.60
N GLY A 123 -32.94 -29.63 -40.50
CA GLY A 123 -31.83 -30.56 -40.26
C GLY A 123 -30.48 -29.90 -40.05
N LYS A 124 -30.43 -28.57 -39.91
CA LYS A 124 -29.18 -27.80 -39.77
C LYS A 124 -28.68 -27.71 -38.33
N THR A 125 -29.53 -28.01 -37.37
CA THR A 125 -29.17 -28.14 -35.96
C THR A 125 -29.46 -29.57 -35.52
N VAL A 126 -28.51 -30.18 -34.81
CA VAL A 126 -28.74 -31.41 -34.07
C VAL A 126 -28.39 -31.17 -32.61
N GLU A 127 -29.28 -31.58 -31.72
CA GLU A 127 -28.99 -31.74 -30.30
C GLU A 127 -28.90 -33.22 -29.97
N LEU A 128 -28.00 -33.59 -29.07
CA LEU A 128 -27.88 -34.96 -28.56
C LEU A 128 -27.38 -34.97 -27.10
N ALA A 129 -27.76 -36.00 -26.34
CA ALA A 129 -27.30 -36.19 -24.98
C ALA A 129 -26.55 -37.52 -24.82
N ILE A 130 -25.40 -37.48 -24.15
CA ILE A 130 -24.57 -38.64 -23.81
C ILE A 130 -24.63 -38.84 -22.29
N PRO A 131 -25.48 -39.75 -21.77
CA PRO A 131 -25.53 -40.05 -20.35
C PRO A 131 -24.17 -40.49 -19.78
N VAL A 132 -23.79 -39.92 -18.64
CA VAL A 132 -22.50 -40.21 -17.97
C VAL A 132 -22.38 -41.68 -17.58
N SER A 133 -23.52 -42.33 -17.28
CA SER A 133 -23.57 -43.75 -16.96
C SER A 133 -23.10 -44.68 -18.10
N LEU A 134 -22.98 -44.16 -19.32
CA LEU A 134 -22.45 -44.89 -20.48
C LEU A 134 -20.93 -44.75 -20.63
N LEU A 135 -20.32 -43.82 -19.89
CA LEU A 135 -18.90 -43.51 -19.97
C LEU A 135 -18.17 -44.10 -18.75
N ASN A 136 -17.07 -44.80 -19.00
CA ASN A 136 -16.27 -45.39 -17.94
C ASN A 136 -15.65 -44.31 -17.04
N GLY A 137 -15.59 -44.58 -15.74
CA GLY A 137 -14.93 -43.71 -14.77
C GLY A 137 -15.73 -42.49 -14.32
N SER A 138 -16.95 -42.27 -14.83
CA SER A 138 -17.76 -41.07 -14.54
C SER A 138 -16.94 -39.79 -14.77
N PRO A 139 -16.53 -39.53 -16.02
CA PRO A 139 -15.61 -38.45 -16.34
C PRO A 139 -16.15 -37.13 -15.80
N GLN A 140 -15.24 -36.28 -15.31
CA GLN A 140 -15.56 -34.94 -14.80
C GLN A 140 -15.38 -33.86 -15.88
N ALA A 141 -14.77 -34.21 -17.01
CA ALA A 141 -14.72 -33.41 -18.22
C ALA A 141 -14.52 -34.34 -19.43
N VAL A 142 -14.94 -33.89 -20.61
CA VAL A 142 -14.78 -34.62 -21.86
C VAL A 142 -14.27 -33.66 -22.92
N ASN A 143 -13.13 -33.99 -23.52
CA ASN A 143 -12.60 -33.29 -24.69
C ASN A 143 -13.30 -33.81 -25.96
N LEU A 144 -13.60 -32.92 -26.90
CA LEU A 144 -14.34 -33.22 -28.11
C LEU A 144 -13.57 -32.83 -29.36
N LEU A 145 -13.61 -33.73 -30.36
CA LEU A 145 -13.33 -33.43 -31.75
C LEU A 145 -14.54 -33.86 -32.57
N ILE A 146 -15.05 -33.00 -33.43
CA ILE A 146 -16.30 -33.23 -34.16
C ILE A 146 -16.04 -33.17 -35.66
N ASP A 147 -16.44 -34.19 -36.37
CA ASP A 147 -16.46 -34.25 -37.83
C ASP A 147 -17.92 -34.22 -38.27
N VAL A 148 -18.29 -33.24 -39.10
CA VAL A 148 -19.64 -33.11 -39.65
C VAL A 148 -19.65 -33.65 -41.08
N ASN A 149 -20.41 -34.73 -41.27
CA ASN A 149 -20.62 -35.43 -42.55
C ASN A 149 -19.31 -35.82 -43.28
N ASN A 150 -18.20 -36.04 -42.57
CA ASN A 150 -16.86 -36.30 -43.14
C ASN A 150 -16.35 -35.18 -44.07
N LYS A 151 -16.80 -33.94 -43.82
CA LYS A 151 -16.51 -32.77 -44.66
C LYS A 151 -15.97 -31.58 -43.88
N VAL A 152 -16.44 -31.38 -42.65
CA VAL A 152 -16.07 -30.24 -41.83
C VAL A 152 -15.61 -30.71 -40.46
N PHE A 153 -14.38 -30.34 -40.11
CA PHE A 153 -13.75 -30.68 -38.85
C PHE A 153 -13.88 -29.49 -37.88
N LEU A 154 -14.39 -29.75 -36.68
CA LEU A 154 -14.64 -28.79 -35.61
C LEU A 154 -13.93 -29.30 -34.34
N PRO A 155 -12.87 -28.64 -33.87
CA PRO A 155 -12.25 -27.44 -34.46
C PRO A 155 -11.56 -27.74 -35.81
N GLY A 156 -11.29 -26.70 -36.58
CA GLY A 156 -10.71 -26.80 -37.93
C GLY A 156 -9.31 -27.43 -37.99
N ASP A 157 -8.62 -27.55 -36.86
CA ASP A 157 -7.33 -28.23 -36.72
C ASP A 157 -7.32 -29.09 -35.44
N TYR A 158 -7.43 -30.40 -35.63
CA TYR A 158 -7.44 -31.39 -34.55
C TYR A 158 -6.08 -31.57 -33.86
N SER A 159 -4.98 -31.06 -34.45
CA SER A 159 -3.65 -31.13 -33.84
C SER A 159 -3.42 -30.01 -32.81
N LEU A 160 -4.13 -28.88 -32.96
CA LEU A 160 -3.91 -27.69 -32.15
C LEU A 160 -5.03 -27.45 -31.13
N ASN A 161 -6.26 -27.85 -31.44
CA ASN A 161 -7.45 -27.43 -30.71
C ASN A 161 -8.34 -28.62 -30.36
N LYS A 162 -9.13 -28.43 -29.30
CA LYS A 162 -10.22 -29.31 -28.87
C LYS A 162 -11.32 -28.47 -28.20
N TYR A 163 -12.53 -28.99 -28.14
CA TYR A 163 -13.56 -28.42 -27.26
C TYR A 163 -13.60 -29.21 -25.96
N THR A 164 -14.08 -28.62 -24.87
CA THR A 164 -14.22 -29.31 -23.58
C THR A 164 -15.59 -29.07 -23.00
N ILE A 165 -16.27 -30.12 -22.55
CA ILE A 165 -17.44 -29.99 -21.67
C ILE A 165 -17.05 -30.53 -20.30
N SER A 166 -17.17 -29.70 -19.27
CA SER A 166 -16.89 -30.08 -17.88
C SER A 166 -18.18 -30.37 -17.12
N ALA A 167 -18.14 -31.36 -16.23
CA ALA A 167 -19.19 -31.59 -15.24
C ALA A 167 -19.35 -30.38 -14.32
N ASN A 168 -20.52 -30.24 -13.70
CA ASN A 168 -20.74 -29.16 -12.74
C ASN A 168 -19.74 -29.29 -11.58
N LYS A 169 -18.75 -28.41 -11.57
CA LYS A 169 -17.74 -28.34 -10.51
C LYS A 169 -18.40 -27.78 -9.26
N ILE A 170 -18.33 -28.51 -8.15
CA ILE A 170 -18.68 -27.95 -6.84
C ILE A 170 -17.52 -27.01 -6.48
N LEU A 171 -17.78 -25.73 -6.67
CA LEU A 171 -16.84 -24.65 -6.44
C LEU A 171 -16.97 -24.15 -5.00
N PRO A 172 -15.86 -23.89 -4.29
CA PRO A 172 -15.92 -23.38 -2.92
C PRO A 172 -16.58 -21.99 -2.85
N GLU A 173 -17.32 -21.70 -1.80
CA GLU A 173 -17.81 -20.34 -1.58
C GLU A 173 -16.64 -19.42 -1.16
N ARG A 174 -16.69 -18.15 -1.58
CA ARG A 174 -15.78 -17.12 -1.06
C ARG A 174 -16.04 -16.93 0.43
N THR A 175 -15.01 -17.06 1.26
CA THR A 175 -15.09 -16.97 2.72
C THR A 175 -14.48 -15.68 3.27
N ASP A 176 -13.62 -15.03 2.50
CA ASP A 176 -13.00 -13.77 2.87
C ASP A 176 -13.31 -12.70 1.84
N PHE A 177 -13.84 -11.58 2.31
CA PHE A 177 -14.23 -10.42 1.50
C PHE A 177 -13.38 -9.19 1.82
N SER A 178 -12.27 -9.35 2.57
CA SER A 178 -11.29 -8.28 2.66
C SER A 178 -10.68 -7.99 1.29
N LYS A 179 -10.40 -6.72 1.03
CA LYS A 179 -9.64 -6.26 -0.13
C LYS A 179 -8.24 -6.85 -0.04
N GLN A 180 -7.94 -7.78 -0.93
CA GLN A 180 -6.68 -8.52 -0.89
C GLN A 180 -6.27 -9.00 -2.28
N VAL A 181 -4.96 -9.05 -2.53
CA VAL A 181 -4.38 -9.56 -3.77
C VAL A 181 -3.36 -10.67 -3.53
N GLY A 182 -3.24 -11.59 -4.48
CA GLY A 182 -2.19 -12.61 -4.49
C GLY A 182 -1.07 -12.23 -5.46
N ILE A 183 0.18 -12.22 -5.01
CA ILE A 183 1.35 -11.95 -5.86
C ILE A 183 2.07 -13.26 -6.12
N VAL A 184 2.10 -13.68 -7.38
CA VAL A 184 2.60 -14.99 -7.78
C VAL A 184 4.09 -14.93 -8.06
N TYR A 185 4.85 -15.76 -7.33
CA TYR A 185 6.23 -16.07 -7.64
C TYR A 185 6.31 -17.35 -8.50
N SER A 186 6.89 -17.24 -9.69
CA SER A 186 7.20 -18.38 -10.56
C SER A 186 8.65 -18.79 -10.41
N GLU A 187 8.90 -19.90 -9.74
CA GLU A 187 10.23 -20.50 -9.68
C GLU A 187 10.72 -20.91 -11.08
N SER A 188 9.82 -21.40 -11.93
CA SER A 188 10.15 -21.79 -13.30
C SER A 188 10.60 -20.59 -14.14
N THR A 189 9.89 -19.46 -14.04
CA THR A 189 10.27 -18.22 -14.72
C THR A 189 11.53 -17.62 -14.10
N ALA A 190 11.68 -17.63 -12.77
CA ALA A 190 12.89 -17.17 -12.09
C ALA A 190 14.15 -17.92 -12.56
N ASN A 191 14.06 -19.24 -12.75
CA ASN A 191 15.15 -20.09 -13.26
C ASN A 191 15.54 -19.78 -14.71
N GLN A 192 14.59 -19.32 -15.53
CA GLN A 192 14.82 -18.95 -16.93
C GLN A 192 15.06 -17.45 -17.11
N PHE A 193 14.92 -16.66 -16.05
CA PHE A 193 15.15 -15.22 -16.07
C PHE A 193 16.63 -14.91 -16.22
N PHE A 194 16.97 -13.73 -16.78
CA PHE A 194 18.36 -13.34 -16.97
C PHE A 194 19.16 -13.21 -15.65
N SER A 195 18.46 -13.03 -14.53
CA SER A 195 19.02 -13.03 -13.18
C SER A 195 17.92 -13.34 -12.17
N LYS A 196 18.14 -14.35 -11.31
CA LYS A 196 17.22 -14.66 -10.20
C LYS A 196 17.07 -13.48 -9.23
N THR A 197 18.16 -12.75 -8.96
CA THR A 197 18.12 -11.53 -8.15
C THR A 197 17.23 -10.48 -8.81
N ALA A 198 17.35 -10.29 -10.13
CA ALA A 198 16.51 -9.32 -10.84
C ALA A 198 15.02 -9.74 -10.84
N TYR A 199 14.72 -11.04 -11.00
CA TYR A 199 13.34 -11.53 -10.85
C TYR A 199 12.79 -11.28 -9.45
N SER A 200 13.61 -11.52 -8.41
CA SER A 200 13.26 -11.23 -7.02
C SER A 200 13.01 -9.73 -6.77
N HIS A 201 13.82 -8.84 -7.38
CA HIS A 201 13.58 -7.40 -7.34
C HIS A 201 12.24 -7.01 -7.99
N LEU A 202 11.93 -7.55 -9.17
CA LEU A 202 10.65 -7.32 -9.85
C LEU A 202 9.47 -7.79 -8.99
N PHE A 203 9.61 -8.97 -8.39
CA PHE A 203 8.62 -9.56 -7.50
C PHE A 203 8.35 -8.70 -6.25
N MET A 204 9.40 -8.22 -5.57
CA MET A 204 9.26 -7.28 -4.45
C MET A 204 8.72 -5.92 -4.89
N GLY A 205 9.05 -5.46 -6.10
CA GLY A 205 8.44 -4.26 -6.68
C GLY A 205 6.92 -4.32 -6.71
N MET A 206 6.33 -5.51 -6.91
CA MET A 206 4.89 -5.69 -6.87
C MET A 206 4.33 -5.62 -5.45
N GLN A 207 5.06 -6.14 -4.46
CA GLN A 207 4.69 -6.01 -3.04
C GLN A 207 4.68 -4.54 -2.64
N TYR A 208 5.73 -3.80 -2.97
CA TYR A 208 5.78 -2.36 -2.74
C TYR A 208 4.62 -1.62 -3.41
N GLN A 209 4.30 -1.92 -4.68
CA GLN A 209 3.18 -1.28 -5.35
C GLN A 209 1.81 -1.69 -4.80
N ALA A 210 1.67 -2.87 -4.18
CA ALA A 210 0.48 -3.24 -3.41
C ALA A 210 0.36 -2.41 -2.11
N THR A 211 1.48 -2.19 -1.40
CA THR A 211 1.49 -1.29 -0.23
C THR A 211 1.14 0.15 -0.62
N MET A 212 1.61 0.62 -1.78
CA MET A 212 1.26 1.92 -2.34
C MET A 212 -0.23 1.99 -2.71
N ALA A 213 -0.77 0.94 -3.31
CA ALA A 213 -2.21 0.88 -3.59
C ALA A 213 -3.06 0.89 -2.31
N GLY A 214 -2.46 0.50 -1.19
CA GLY A 214 -3.10 0.36 0.11
C GLY A 214 -3.95 -0.91 0.21
N ILE A 215 -3.56 -1.95 -0.51
CA ILE A 215 -4.24 -3.24 -0.55
C ILE A 215 -3.29 -4.30 0.02
N PRO A 216 -3.64 -4.94 1.15
CA PRO A 216 -2.91 -6.09 1.69
C PRO A 216 -2.70 -7.20 0.65
N PHE A 217 -1.60 -7.93 0.77
CA PHE A 217 -1.23 -8.96 -0.20
C PHE A 217 -0.76 -10.23 0.48
N ASP A 218 -0.94 -11.36 -0.22
CA ASP A 218 -0.25 -12.61 0.06
C ASP A 218 0.73 -12.94 -1.06
N VAL A 219 1.75 -13.72 -0.74
CA VAL A 219 2.67 -14.30 -1.71
C VAL A 219 2.24 -15.73 -2.06
N LEU A 220 2.16 -16.03 -3.35
CA LEU A 220 1.73 -17.32 -3.88
C LEU A 220 2.83 -17.99 -4.71
N THR A 221 2.76 -19.31 -4.81
CA THR A 221 3.60 -20.14 -5.67
C THR A 221 2.82 -20.69 -6.86
N GLU A 222 3.51 -21.22 -7.86
CA GLU A 222 2.91 -22.00 -8.96
C GLU A 222 2.04 -23.17 -8.48
N SER A 223 2.36 -23.75 -7.32
CA SER A 223 1.56 -24.86 -6.77
C SER A 223 0.22 -24.39 -6.22
N ASP A 224 0.18 -23.17 -5.66
CA ASP A 224 -1.06 -22.62 -5.12
C ASP A 224 -2.08 -22.34 -6.22
N LEU A 225 -1.60 -22.05 -7.44
CA LEU A 225 -2.45 -21.86 -8.63
C LEU A 225 -3.10 -23.14 -9.15
N THR A 226 -2.81 -24.31 -8.58
CA THR A 226 -3.51 -25.56 -8.93
C THR A 226 -4.71 -25.85 -8.04
N ASP A 227 -4.96 -25.01 -7.03
CA ASP A 227 -6.02 -25.20 -6.04
C ASP A 227 -6.90 -23.95 -5.92
N ILE A 228 -8.13 -24.04 -6.41
CA ILE A 228 -9.10 -22.93 -6.37
C ILE A 228 -9.38 -22.45 -4.94
N ASN A 229 -9.28 -23.31 -3.92
CA ASN A 229 -9.51 -22.91 -2.52
C ASN A 229 -8.48 -21.88 -2.04
N LYS A 230 -7.29 -21.88 -2.64
CA LYS A 230 -6.21 -20.96 -2.27
C LYS A 230 -6.32 -19.61 -2.94
N ILE A 231 -6.99 -19.50 -4.09
CA ILE A 231 -7.03 -18.25 -4.86
C ILE A 231 -8.41 -17.59 -4.94
N VAL A 232 -9.47 -18.30 -4.56
CA VAL A 232 -10.87 -17.81 -4.65
C VAL A 232 -11.16 -16.54 -3.86
N ASN A 233 -10.39 -16.28 -2.80
CA ASN A 233 -10.64 -15.16 -1.89
C ASN A 233 -9.97 -13.84 -2.31
N TYR A 234 -9.09 -13.86 -3.32
CA TYR A 234 -8.41 -12.65 -3.80
C TYR A 234 -9.28 -11.89 -4.80
N ASP A 235 -9.18 -10.55 -4.78
CA ASP A 235 -9.85 -9.71 -5.79
C ASP A 235 -9.02 -9.61 -7.09
N ALA A 236 -7.69 -9.74 -6.98
CA ALA A 236 -6.79 -9.79 -8.13
C ALA A 236 -5.57 -10.68 -7.87
N LEU A 237 -5.00 -11.22 -8.95
CA LEU A 237 -3.72 -11.91 -8.97
C LEU A 237 -2.71 -11.12 -9.81
N ILE A 238 -1.52 -10.93 -9.25
CA ILE A 238 -0.41 -10.21 -9.88
C ILE A 238 0.65 -11.22 -10.31
N PHE A 239 1.02 -11.14 -11.58
CA PHE A 239 2.04 -11.97 -12.21
C PHE A 239 3.17 -11.07 -12.72
N PRO A 240 4.21 -10.80 -11.89
CA PRO A 240 5.32 -9.95 -12.30
C PRO A 240 5.97 -10.43 -13.60
N SER A 241 6.24 -11.73 -13.71
CA SER A 241 6.49 -12.45 -14.97
C SER A 241 6.18 -13.92 -14.75
N PHE A 242 5.45 -14.51 -15.71
CA PHE A 242 4.90 -15.86 -15.60
C PHE A 242 4.89 -16.57 -16.97
N ARG A 243 6.00 -16.41 -17.71
CA ARG A 243 6.21 -17.02 -19.03
C ARG A 243 6.34 -18.53 -18.94
N ASN A 244 7.10 -19.02 -17.96
CA ASN A 244 7.51 -20.41 -17.82
C ASN A 244 6.78 -21.09 -16.65
N VAL A 245 6.27 -22.29 -16.87
CA VAL A 245 5.51 -23.07 -15.87
C VAL A 245 5.83 -24.56 -16.03
N PRO A 246 5.85 -25.37 -14.95
CA PRO A 246 6.08 -26.80 -15.07
C PRO A 246 5.04 -27.47 -15.98
N LEU A 247 5.49 -28.19 -17.01
CA LEU A 247 4.62 -28.78 -18.04
C LEU A 247 3.49 -29.64 -17.42
N SER A 248 3.82 -30.37 -16.35
CA SER A 248 2.86 -31.20 -15.60
C SER A 248 1.75 -30.43 -14.86
N LYS A 249 1.90 -29.11 -14.68
CA LYS A 249 0.95 -28.25 -13.97
C LYS A 249 0.17 -27.31 -14.88
N VAL A 250 0.57 -27.16 -16.15
CA VAL A 250 -0.02 -26.18 -17.08
C VAL A 250 -1.54 -26.29 -17.12
N ASP A 251 -2.08 -27.49 -17.36
CA ASP A 251 -3.53 -27.69 -17.48
C ASP A 251 -4.25 -27.44 -16.14
N ALA A 252 -3.65 -27.84 -15.01
CA ALA A 252 -4.24 -27.62 -13.69
C ALA A 252 -4.30 -26.13 -13.33
N ILE A 253 -3.26 -25.37 -13.69
CA ILE A 253 -3.20 -23.91 -13.50
C ILE A 253 -4.20 -23.21 -14.42
N GLU A 254 -4.24 -23.56 -15.70
CA GLU A 254 -5.22 -23.02 -16.68
C GLU A 254 -6.64 -23.19 -16.16
N ASN A 255 -7.04 -24.41 -15.82
CA ASN A 255 -8.39 -24.70 -15.32
C ASN A 255 -8.74 -23.92 -14.05
N THR A 256 -7.77 -23.75 -13.14
CA THR A 256 -7.99 -23.06 -11.87
C THR A 256 -8.10 -21.54 -12.07
N LEU A 257 -7.29 -20.97 -12.97
CA LEU A 257 -7.38 -19.55 -13.34
C LEU A 257 -8.66 -19.25 -14.12
N GLU A 258 -9.11 -20.14 -15.00
CA GLU A 258 -10.41 -19.99 -15.67
C GLU A 258 -11.57 -19.93 -14.67
N ASP A 259 -11.57 -20.80 -13.65
CA ASP A 259 -12.57 -20.73 -12.57
C ASP A 259 -12.45 -19.41 -11.80
N ALA A 260 -11.26 -19.03 -11.36
CA ALA A 260 -11.03 -17.78 -10.64
C ALA A 260 -11.55 -16.56 -11.41
N VAL A 261 -11.17 -16.44 -12.68
CA VAL A 261 -11.55 -15.32 -13.53
C VAL A 261 -13.05 -15.34 -13.84
N TYR A 262 -13.58 -16.43 -14.37
CA TYR A 262 -14.94 -16.45 -14.94
C TYR A 262 -16.05 -16.81 -13.94
N LYS A 263 -15.72 -17.40 -12.79
CA LYS A 263 -16.71 -17.78 -11.76
C LYS A 263 -16.68 -16.85 -10.56
N TYR A 264 -15.53 -16.26 -10.24
CA TYR A 264 -15.37 -15.38 -9.08
C TYR A 264 -14.99 -13.94 -9.44
N GLY A 265 -14.70 -13.66 -10.71
CA GLY A 265 -14.35 -12.31 -11.15
C GLY A 265 -12.95 -11.87 -10.73
N VAL A 266 -12.05 -12.82 -10.42
CA VAL A 266 -10.67 -12.52 -10.04
C VAL A 266 -9.97 -11.83 -11.21
N SER A 267 -9.44 -10.64 -10.96
CA SER A 267 -8.74 -9.82 -11.94
C SER A 267 -7.30 -10.28 -12.14
N LEU A 268 -6.74 -10.16 -13.35
CA LEU A 268 -5.34 -10.51 -13.63
C LEU A 268 -4.52 -9.28 -14.01
N ILE A 269 -3.37 -9.10 -13.33
CA ILE A 269 -2.37 -8.09 -13.69
C ILE A 269 -1.09 -8.82 -14.11
N THR A 270 -0.68 -8.67 -15.36
CA THR A 270 0.39 -9.49 -15.96
C THR A 270 1.39 -8.65 -16.73
N SER A 271 2.59 -9.19 -16.98
CA SER A 271 3.50 -8.64 -17.97
C SER A 271 4.15 -9.68 -18.87
N GLY A 272 4.59 -9.23 -20.05
CA GLY A 272 5.35 -10.05 -20.99
C GLY A 272 4.54 -11.22 -21.57
N ASP A 273 5.20 -12.34 -21.83
CA ASP A 273 4.44 -13.53 -22.22
C ASP A 273 3.91 -14.24 -20.97
N PHE A 274 2.72 -14.83 -21.07
CA PHE A 274 2.02 -15.41 -19.93
C PHE A 274 1.55 -16.83 -20.25
N LEU A 275 2.01 -17.81 -19.46
CA LEU A 275 1.69 -19.23 -19.61
C LEU A 275 2.00 -19.78 -21.02
N SER A 276 3.15 -19.40 -21.59
CA SER A 276 3.50 -19.72 -22.98
C SER A 276 4.61 -20.76 -23.14
N ASN A 277 5.40 -21.01 -22.08
CA ASN A 277 6.56 -21.88 -22.12
C ASN A 277 6.55 -22.87 -20.94
N ASP A 278 7.23 -24.00 -21.11
CA ASP A 278 7.49 -24.95 -20.04
C ASP A 278 8.65 -24.48 -19.12
N GLU A 279 8.96 -25.25 -18.09
CA GLU A 279 10.00 -24.95 -17.10
C GLU A 279 11.42 -24.92 -17.69
N THR A 280 11.63 -25.52 -18.87
CA THR A 280 12.93 -25.56 -19.56
C THR A 280 13.14 -24.37 -20.48
N GLY A 281 12.12 -23.54 -20.69
CA GLY A 281 12.15 -22.47 -21.66
C GLY A 281 11.54 -22.84 -23.02
N ALA A 282 11.13 -24.09 -23.23
CA ALA A 282 10.56 -24.50 -24.50
C ALA A 282 9.13 -23.97 -24.66
N VAL A 283 8.80 -23.55 -25.88
CA VAL A 283 7.46 -23.05 -26.21
C VAL A 283 6.46 -24.19 -26.08
N LEU A 284 5.33 -23.95 -25.39
CA LEU A 284 4.27 -24.96 -25.26
C LEU A 284 3.71 -25.34 -26.64
N PRO A 285 3.38 -26.62 -26.86
CA PRO A 285 2.87 -27.07 -28.16
C PRO A 285 1.52 -26.42 -28.47
N GLY A 286 1.22 -26.30 -29.77
CA GLY A 286 -0.03 -25.70 -30.23
C GLY A 286 0.08 -24.19 -30.45
N ASP A 287 -0.94 -23.46 -30.02
CA ASP A 287 -0.92 -22.00 -29.90
C ASP A 287 -0.40 -21.60 -28.50
N PRO A 288 0.87 -21.18 -28.37
CA PRO A 288 1.44 -20.85 -27.07
C PRO A 288 0.82 -19.62 -26.39
N TYR A 289 0.05 -18.81 -27.13
CA TYR A 289 -0.62 -17.63 -26.58
C TYR A 289 -2.12 -17.86 -26.33
N ARG A 290 -2.62 -19.09 -26.52
CA ARG A 290 -4.04 -19.44 -26.30
C ARG A 290 -4.55 -18.96 -24.94
N ARG A 291 -3.80 -19.21 -23.87
CA ARG A 291 -4.15 -18.83 -22.49
C ARG A 291 -4.20 -17.31 -22.29
N MET A 292 -3.35 -16.54 -22.98
CA MET A 292 -3.45 -15.08 -22.97
C MET A 292 -4.74 -14.61 -23.65
N LYS A 293 -5.09 -15.23 -24.79
CA LYS A 293 -6.30 -14.90 -25.53
C LYS A 293 -7.54 -15.20 -24.70
N GLU A 294 -7.57 -16.34 -24.02
CA GLU A 294 -8.67 -16.77 -23.17
C GLU A 294 -8.74 -15.89 -21.91
N LEU A 295 -7.72 -15.89 -21.05
CA LEU A 295 -7.80 -15.28 -19.73
C LEU A 295 -7.73 -13.75 -19.75
N LEU A 296 -6.99 -13.16 -20.70
CA LEU A 296 -6.69 -11.72 -20.74
C LEU A 296 -7.32 -10.99 -21.92
N ASP A 297 -7.83 -11.69 -22.94
CA ASP A 297 -8.24 -11.09 -24.22
C ASP A 297 -7.12 -10.29 -24.92
N VAL A 298 -5.87 -10.77 -24.77
CA VAL A 298 -4.65 -10.19 -25.35
C VAL A 298 -3.84 -11.28 -26.04
N THR A 299 -3.17 -10.95 -27.15
CA THR A 299 -2.19 -11.84 -27.80
C THR A 299 -0.92 -11.10 -28.15
N ARG A 300 0.20 -11.82 -28.16
CA ARG A 300 1.44 -11.32 -28.74
C ARG A 300 1.29 -11.16 -30.26
N THR A 301 1.77 -10.04 -30.79
CA THR A 301 1.72 -9.69 -32.22
C THR A 301 3.11 -9.60 -32.86
N GLY A 302 4.17 -9.55 -32.05
CA GLY A 302 5.53 -9.41 -32.53
C GLY A 302 6.52 -9.09 -31.40
N GLY A 303 7.72 -8.70 -31.80
CA GLY A 303 8.79 -8.28 -30.91
C GLY A 303 10.12 -8.16 -31.64
N GLY A 304 11.11 -7.59 -30.98
CA GLY A 304 12.43 -7.35 -31.56
C GLY A 304 13.40 -6.74 -30.54
N GLY A 305 14.52 -6.23 -31.04
CA GLY A 305 15.55 -5.60 -30.23
C GLY A 305 16.96 -6.14 -30.50
N PRO A 306 17.97 -5.55 -29.87
CA PRO A 306 17.89 -4.43 -28.92
C PRO A 306 17.60 -3.08 -29.62
N VAL A 307 16.71 -2.27 -29.05
CA VAL A 307 16.32 -0.94 -29.56
C VAL A 307 16.13 0.07 -28.43
N ASN A 308 16.17 1.35 -28.75
CA ASN A 308 15.73 2.40 -27.82
C ASN A 308 14.22 2.58 -27.95
N SER A 309 13.53 2.76 -26.83
CA SER A 309 12.09 2.96 -26.81
C SER A 309 11.66 4.03 -25.81
N THR A 310 10.59 4.73 -26.13
CA THR A 310 9.96 5.70 -25.23
C THR A 310 8.56 5.21 -24.90
N VAL A 311 8.23 5.06 -23.62
CA VAL A 311 6.87 4.77 -23.18
C VAL A 311 6.19 6.06 -22.72
N LYS A 312 4.98 6.29 -23.21
CA LYS A 312 4.20 7.51 -22.93
C LYS A 312 2.73 7.19 -22.73
N ILE A 313 2.04 8.08 -22.01
CA ILE A 313 0.61 7.93 -21.71
C ILE A 313 -0.23 8.13 -22.96
N HIS A 314 -1.14 7.18 -23.21
CA HIS A 314 -2.14 7.21 -24.27
C HIS A 314 -3.47 7.74 -23.72
N ASP A 315 -4.04 7.03 -22.75
CA ASP A 315 -5.31 7.37 -22.10
C ASP A 315 -5.09 7.71 -20.62
N TYR A 316 -5.02 9.01 -20.33
CA TYR A 316 -4.91 9.57 -18.98
C TYR A 316 -6.27 9.73 -18.28
N THR A 317 -7.38 9.51 -19.01
CA THR A 317 -8.74 9.60 -18.44
C THR A 317 -9.14 8.29 -17.77
N ASN A 318 -8.52 7.19 -18.17
CA ASN A 318 -8.61 5.93 -17.46
C ASN A 318 -8.01 6.08 -16.05
N PRO A 319 -8.69 5.58 -15.00
CA PRO A 319 -8.17 5.68 -13.64
C PRO A 319 -6.81 5.03 -13.38
N VAL A 320 -6.39 4.06 -14.21
CA VAL A 320 -5.05 3.43 -14.13
C VAL A 320 -3.92 4.44 -14.37
N PHE A 321 -4.19 5.58 -15.01
CA PHE A 321 -3.23 6.67 -15.17
C PHE A 321 -3.79 8.01 -14.67
N GLN A 322 -4.60 7.96 -13.61
CA GLN A 322 -5.08 9.18 -12.98
C GLN A 322 -3.91 10.04 -12.45
N GLY A 323 -3.95 11.34 -12.74
CA GLY A 323 -2.90 12.28 -12.32
C GLY A 323 -1.81 12.47 -13.36
N TYR A 324 -1.71 11.58 -14.34
CA TYR A 324 -0.87 11.76 -15.51
C TYR A 324 -1.49 12.75 -16.51
N THR A 325 -0.64 13.28 -17.38
CA THR A 325 -1.05 14.15 -18.49
C THR A 325 -0.93 13.45 -19.85
N SER A 326 -1.67 13.95 -20.87
CA SER A 326 -1.61 13.39 -22.22
C SER A 326 -0.21 13.46 -22.80
N ASN A 327 0.28 12.34 -23.38
CA ASN A 327 1.63 12.17 -23.92
C ASN A 327 2.76 12.38 -22.90
N GLU A 328 2.46 12.35 -21.60
CA GLU A 328 3.50 12.35 -20.59
C GLU A 328 4.43 11.14 -20.80
N VAL A 329 5.73 11.38 -20.79
CA VAL A 329 6.73 10.30 -20.89
C VAL A 329 6.82 9.62 -19.53
N ILE A 330 6.51 8.32 -19.51
CA ILE A 330 6.73 7.48 -18.34
C ILE A 330 8.23 7.27 -18.16
N ARG A 331 8.88 6.71 -19.19
CA ARG A 331 10.33 6.44 -19.21
C ARG A 331 10.87 6.26 -20.63
N ASN A 332 12.17 6.52 -20.79
CA ASN A 332 12.97 6.10 -21.94
C ASN A 332 13.82 4.88 -21.58
N TYR A 333 13.77 3.84 -22.40
CA TYR A 333 14.60 2.63 -22.27
C TYR A 333 15.64 2.59 -23.39
N ASN A 334 16.87 2.21 -23.06
CA ASN A 334 17.99 2.16 -24.01
C ASN A 334 18.43 0.71 -24.23
N GLY A 335 18.53 0.29 -25.50
CA GLY A 335 19.06 -1.01 -25.88
C GLY A 335 18.27 -2.22 -25.37
N THR A 336 16.95 -2.09 -25.22
CA THR A 336 16.09 -3.15 -24.67
C THR A 336 15.44 -4.00 -25.76
N TYR A 337 15.18 -5.28 -25.44
CA TYR A 337 14.26 -6.10 -26.21
C TYR A 337 12.81 -5.76 -25.87
N TYR A 338 11.90 -5.90 -26.83
CA TYR A 338 10.50 -5.60 -26.65
C TYR A 338 9.61 -6.69 -27.29
N SER A 339 8.41 -6.82 -26.74
CA SER A 339 7.32 -7.59 -27.33
C SER A 339 6.16 -6.63 -27.61
N THR A 340 5.39 -6.92 -28.65
CA THR A 340 4.19 -6.14 -29.00
C THR A 340 2.96 -6.99 -28.79
N PHE A 341 1.89 -6.37 -28.31
CA PHE A 341 0.63 -7.03 -27.96
C PHE A 341 -0.57 -6.29 -28.53
N GLY A 342 -1.68 -7.01 -28.71
CA GLY A 342 -2.95 -6.46 -29.15
C GLY A 342 -4.13 -7.26 -28.61
N GLY A 343 -5.30 -6.62 -28.57
CA GLY A 343 -6.56 -7.27 -28.18
C GLY A 343 -7.03 -8.29 -29.22
N VAL A 344 -7.87 -9.23 -28.80
CA VAL A 344 -8.31 -10.37 -29.63
C VAL A 344 -9.78 -10.26 -30.04
N ALA A 345 -10.70 -10.44 -29.09
CA ALA A 345 -12.14 -10.52 -29.31
C ALA A 345 -12.84 -9.20 -28.97
N ASN A 346 -12.53 -8.59 -27.82
CA ASN A 346 -12.95 -7.23 -27.49
C ASN A 346 -11.77 -6.27 -27.75
N GLN A 347 -12.06 -5.04 -28.17
CA GLN A 347 -10.99 -4.05 -28.32
C GLN A 347 -10.45 -3.70 -26.93
N ALA A 348 -9.24 -4.19 -26.63
CA ALA A 348 -8.47 -3.78 -25.47
C ALA A 348 -8.31 -2.25 -25.46
N THR A 349 -8.47 -1.64 -24.29
CA THR A 349 -8.22 -0.20 -24.11
C THR A 349 -6.71 0.02 -23.98
N VAL A 350 -6.13 0.82 -24.87
CA VAL A 350 -4.70 1.16 -24.81
C VAL A 350 -4.51 2.30 -23.82
N LEU A 351 -3.78 2.03 -22.74
CA LEU A 351 -3.54 2.99 -21.67
C LEU A 351 -2.21 3.74 -21.86
N ALA A 352 -1.19 3.06 -22.39
CA ALA A 352 0.10 3.65 -22.71
C ALA A 352 0.66 3.08 -24.02
N ASP A 353 1.43 3.92 -24.72
CA ASP A 353 2.08 3.64 -25.99
C ASP A 353 3.59 3.44 -25.79
N GLN A 354 4.18 2.48 -26.50
CA GLN A 354 5.63 2.33 -26.67
C GLN A 354 6.01 2.77 -28.08
N VAL A 355 6.91 3.76 -28.18
CA VAL A 355 7.40 4.31 -29.44
C VAL A 355 8.81 3.81 -29.72
N ILE A 356 8.99 3.18 -30.89
CA ILE A 356 10.26 2.58 -31.35
C ILE A 356 10.45 2.98 -32.81
N ASP A 357 11.56 3.64 -33.14
CA ASP A 357 11.87 4.10 -34.50
C ASP A 357 10.72 4.84 -35.20
N GLY A 358 9.95 5.61 -34.43
CA GLY A 358 8.78 6.37 -34.90
C GLY A 358 7.49 5.53 -35.09
N GLN A 359 7.54 4.22 -34.89
CA GLN A 359 6.36 3.34 -34.83
C GLN A 359 5.79 3.27 -33.42
N THR A 360 4.46 3.17 -33.32
CA THR A 360 3.75 3.10 -32.04
C THR A 360 3.18 1.70 -31.84
N TYR A 361 3.43 1.13 -30.65
CA TYR A 361 2.93 -0.16 -30.21
C TYR A 361 2.25 -0.02 -28.84
N ASN A 362 1.39 -0.97 -28.49
CA ASN A 362 0.69 -0.95 -27.20
C ASN A 362 1.66 -1.33 -26.07
N ALA A 363 1.81 -0.47 -25.06
CA ALA A 363 2.65 -0.72 -23.90
C ALA A 363 1.86 -1.24 -22.69
N VAL A 364 0.69 -0.65 -22.45
CA VAL A 364 -0.21 -1.06 -21.36
C VAL A 364 -1.62 -1.19 -21.92
N LEU A 365 -2.24 -2.35 -21.69
CA LEU A 365 -3.58 -2.69 -22.16
C LEU A 365 -4.48 -2.97 -20.96
N ALA A 366 -5.70 -2.46 -21.00
CA ALA A 366 -6.78 -2.84 -20.08
C ALA A 366 -7.86 -3.62 -20.84
N THR A 367 -8.30 -4.74 -20.27
CA THR A 367 -9.35 -5.59 -20.84
C THR A 367 -10.36 -6.00 -19.76
N THR A 368 -11.45 -6.63 -20.19
CA THR A 368 -12.42 -7.24 -19.29
C THR A 368 -12.80 -8.60 -19.85
N THR A 369 -12.53 -9.65 -19.07
CA THR A 369 -12.95 -11.03 -19.35
C THR A 369 -13.99 -11.42 -18.32
N GLY A 370 -13.67 -12.34 -17.40
CA GLY A 370 -14.45 -12.55 -16.17
C GLY A 370 -14.13 -11.50 -15.09
N GLY A 371 -12.89 -11.02 -15.04
CA GLY A 371 -12.42 -9.90 -14.22
C GLY A 371 -11.89 -8.73 -15.06
N LYS A 372 -11.41 -7.67 -14.40
CA LYS A 372 -10.76 -6.52 -15.06
C LYS A 372 -9.26 -6.76 -15.13
N ASN A 373 -8.67 -6.78 -16.31
CA ASN A 373 -7.26 -7.14 -16.44
C ASN A 373 -6.42 -5.94 -16.89
N VAL A 374 -5.16 -5.92 -16.45
CA VAL A 374 -4.15 -4.98 -16.94
C VAL A 374 -2.92 -5.76 -17.38
N HIS A 375 -2.49 -5.54 -18.62
CA HIS A 375 -1.35 -6.21 -19.22
C HIS A 375 -0.27 -5.22 -19.62
N PHE A 376 0.95 -5.43 -19.12
CA PHE A 376 2.14 -4.65 -19.45
C PHE A 376 2.98 -5.39 -20.50
N SER A 377 3.42 -4.71 -21.54
CA SER A 377 4.15 -5.34 -22.66
C SER A 377 5.53 -5.89 -22.30
N SER A 378 6.07 -5.54 -21.14
CA SER A 378 7.35 -6.05 -20.64
C SER A 378 7.45 -5.97 -19.13
N GLU A 379 8.30 -6.82 -18.57
CA GLU A 379 8.67 -6.82 -17.16
C GLU A 379 9.34 -5.50 -16.75
N ALA A 380 10.14 -4.91 -17.64
CA ALA A 380 10.79 -3.61 -17.44
C ALA A 380 9.78 -2.49 -17.18
N LEU A 381 8.65 -2.51 -17.92
CA LEU A 381 7.59 -1.53 -17.74
C LEU A 381 6.74 -1.84 -16.51
N MET A 382 6.45 -3.11 -16.22
CA MET A 382 5.70 -3.45 -15.01
C MET A 382 6.47 -3.10 -13.73
N GLY A 383 7.77 -3.40 -13.70
CA GLY A 383 8.65 -3.09 -12.60
C GLY A 383 9.08 -1.62 -12.52
N ASP A 384 8.52 -0.75 -13.36
CA ASP A 384 8.75 0.67 -13.25
C ASP A 384 8.02 1.26 -12.04
N ASN A 385 8.56 2.34 -11.49
CA ASN A 385 7.96 2.98 -10.33
C ASN A 385 6.59 3.56 -10.71
N ASN A 386 5.59 3.26 -9.89
CA ASN A 386 4.34 4.00 -9.79
C ASN A 386 3.31 3.73 -10.90
N LEU A 387 3.28 2.52 -11.46
CA LEU A 387 2.31 2.14 -12.52
C LEU A 387 1.29 1.09 -12.07
N VAL A 388 1.75 0.03 -11.39
CA VAL A 388 0.90 -1.12 -10.99
C VAL A 388 -0.05 -0.75 -9.85
N TRP A 389 0.33 0.16 -8.96
CA TRP A 389 -0.54 0.53 -7.82
C TRP A 389 -1.89 1.12 -8.25
N GLN A 390 -1.94 1.87 -9.35
CA GLN A 390 -3.19 2.41 -9.91
C GLN A 390 -4.01 1.32 -10.60
N ALA A 391 -3.35 0.39 -11.29
CA ALA A 391 -3.99 -0.81 -11.82
C ALA A 391 -4.65 -1.63 -10.70
N LEU A 392 -3.99 -1.76 -9.56
CA LEU A 392 -4.55 -2.44 -8.37
C LEU A 392 -5.77 -1.71 -7.81
N ARG A 393 -5.71 -0.38 -7.63
CA ARG A 393 -6.88 0.37 -7.16
C ARG A 393 -8.06 0.27 -8.12
N TRP A 394 -7.82 0.30 -9.44
CA TRP A 394 -8.87 0.16 -10.45
C TRP A 394 -9.51 -1.23 -10.48
N THR A 395 -8.71 -2.28 -10.29
CA THR A 395 -9.18 -3.68 -10.33
C THR A 395 -9.86 -4.12 -9.03
N VAL A 396 -9.39 -3.64 -7.86
CA VAL A 396 -9.83 -4.13 -6.53
C VAL A 396 -10.83 -3.20 -5.82
N LEU A 397 -10.63 -1.89 -5.92
CA LEU A 397 -11.42 -0.90 -5.18
C LEU A 397 -12.52 -0.24 -6.04
N ASP A 398 -12.63 -0.62 -7.32
CA ASP A 398 -13.64 -0.18 -8.30
C ASP A 398 -13.84 1.36 -8.43
N ASN A 399 -12.87 2.13 -7.92
CA ASN A 399 -12.72 3.59 -7.96
C ASN A 399 -13.82 4.47 -7.33
N LYS A 400 -13.47 5.77 -7.29
CA LYS A 400 -13.80 6.74 -6.24
C LYS A 400 -15.29 6.94 -5.95
N PRO A 401 -15.66 7.17 -4.67
CA PRO A 401 -14.74 7.22 -3.53
C PRO A 401 -14.34 5.81 -3.04
N SER A 402 -13.10 5.65 -2.57
CA SER A 402 -12.61 4.40 -1.96
C SER A 402 -11.57 4.68 -0.89
N VAL A 403 -11.17 3.67 -0.11
CA VAL A 403 -10.06 3.77 0.86
C VAL A 403 -8.96 2.76 0.61
N GLY A 404 -7.71 3.19 0.78
CA GLY A 404 -6.53 2.32 0.86
C GLY A 404 -5.89 2.39 2.24
N LEU A 405 -5.24 1.32 2.69
CA LEU A 405 -4.45 1.31 3.91
C LEU A 405 -3.05 1.85 3.64
N ASN A 406 -2.61 2.90 4.33
CA ASN A 406 -1.26 3.43 4.19
C ASN A 406 -0.42 3.12 5.43
N MET A 407 0.85 2.74 5.24
CA MET A 407 1.80 2.47 6.32
C MET A 407 2.24 3.73 7.09
N SER A 408 1.85 4.91 6.60
CA SER A 408 2.11 6.20 7.24
C SER A 408 0.94 7.17 7.04
N ARG A 409 0.81 8.11 7.97
CA ARG A 409 -0.09 9.27 7.85
C ARG A 409 0.47 10.33 6.91
N ASN A 410 1.78 10.39 6.76
CA ASN A 410 2.48 11.37 5.94
C ASN A 410 2.38 11.05 4.45
N ALA A 411 2.82 11.99 3.61
CA ALA A 411 2.75 11.84 2.15
C ALA A 411 3.65 10.70 1.66
N SER A 412 4.82 10.54 2.27
CA SER A 412 5.83 9.53 1.93
C SER A 412 6.53 9.01 3.18
N ILE A 413 7.33 7.96 3.03
CA ILE A 413 8.22 7.40 4.05
C ILE A 413 9.67 7.53 3.57
N PHE A 414 10.56 7.96 4.44
CA PHE A 414 12.00 8.06 4.17
C PHE A 414 12.76 7.18 5.14
N ILE A 415 13.49 6.20 4.59
CA ILE A 415 14.44 5.36 5.32
C ILE A 415 15.86 5.72 4.89
N SER A 416 16.71 5.94 5.88
CA SER A 416 18.12 6.23 5.67
C SER A 416 18.96 5.05 6.10
N ARG A 417 19.77 4.54 5.16
CA ARG A 417 20.86 3.61 5.43
C ARG A 417 22.15 4.41 5.54
N ASN A 418 22.88 4.19 6.63
CA ASN A 418 24.21 4.74 6.80
C ASN A 418 25.26 3.63 6.97
N ASP A 419 26.21 3.63 6.05
CA ASP A 419 27.34 2.70 6.04
C ASP A 419 28.46 3.34 6.89
N MET A 420 28.65 2.82 8.11
CA MET A 420 29.63 3.35 9.07
C MET A 420 31.01 2.75 8.77
N ASP A 421 31.57 3.06 7.60
CA ASP A 421 32.85 2.52 7.17
C ASP A 421 33.97 2.81 8.17
N GLN A 422 33.92 3.96 8.84
CA GLN A 422 34.96 4.38 9.77
C GLN A 422 34.85 3.78 11.16
N SER A 423 33.76 3.05 11.45
CA SER A 423 33.51 2.42 12.75
C SER A 423 34.48 1.30 13.12
N MET A 424 35.12 0.68 12.13
CA MET A 424 36.14 -0.35 12.37
C MET A 424 37.56 0.21 12.53
N TYR A 425 37.80 1.52 12.38
CA TYR A 425 39.14 2.09 12.49
C TYR A 425 39.30 2.91 13.78
N VAL A 426 40.09 2.38 14.73
CA VAL A 426 40.27 2.95 16.09
C VAL A 426 40.62 4.44 16.10
N ASP A 427 41.47 4.87 15.15
CA ASP A 427 41.98 6.25 15.08
C ASP A 427 41.02 7.21 14.34
N GLU A 428 39.96 6.71 13.71
CA GLU A 428 39.05 7.49 12.86
C GLU A 428 37.71 7.79 13.52
N VAL A 429 37.21 6.91 14.38
CA VAL A 429 35.93 7.07 15.11
C VAL A 429 35.80 8.46 15.76
N SER A 430 36.85 8.91 16.45
CA SER A 430 36.84 10.23 17.13
C SER A 430 36.82 11.43 16.18
N ARG A 431 37.24 11.25 14.92
CA ARG A 431 37.35 12.29 13.89
C ARG A 431 36.15 12.34 12.96
N VAL A 432 35.39 11.24 12.87
CA VAL A 432 34.24 11.11 11.96
C VAL A 432 32.94 11.03 12.76
N GLU A 433 32.77 9.99 13.57
CA GLU A 433 31.49 9.71 14.21
C GLU A 433 31.14 10.70 15.33
N VAL A 434 32.14 11.16 16.11
CA VAL A 434 31.89 12.15 17.17
C VAL A 434 31.39 13.49 16.58
N PRO A 435 32.01 14.06 15.51
CA PRO A 435 31.42 15.17 14.79
C PRO A 435 30.05 14.87 14.17
N LEU A 436 29.86 13.66 13.61
CA LEU A 436 28.60 13.26 13.00
C LEU A 436 27.43 13.35 13.99
N TYR A 437 27.62 12.91 15.23
CA TYR A 437 26.61 13.03 16.29
C TYR A 437 26.01 14.44 16.41
N ASN A 438 26.85 15.49 16.35
CA ASN A 438 26.37 16.87 16.44
C ASN A 438 25.48 17.24 15.24
N THR A 439 25.83 16.75 14.05
CA THR A 439 24.99 16.89 12.86
C THR A 439 23.68 16.12 12.99
N LEU A 440 23.68 14.93 13.60
CA LEU A 440 22.44 14.18 13.86
C LEU A 440 21.53 14.88 14.85
N VAL A 441 22.08 15.49 15.91
CA VAL A 441 21.30 16.32 16.85
C VAL A 441 20.67 17.51 16.13
N GLU A 442 21.41 18.16 15.24
CA GLU A 442 20.87 19.27 14.42
C GLU A 442 19.73 18.79 13.51
N TRP A 443 19.92 17.70 12.77
CA TRP A 443 18.89 17.16 11.88
C TRP A 443 17.66 16.66 12.64
N LYS A 444 17.86 16.06 13.82
CA LYS A 444 16.76 15.67 14.73
C LYS A 444 15.95 16.89 15.17
N ASN A 445 16.61 17.97 15.59
CA ASN A 445 15.93 19.18 16.06
C ASN A 445 15.21 19.94 14.95
N ASN A 446 15.81 20.01 13.75
CA ASN A 446 15.27 20.80 12.64
C ASN A 446 14.20 20.06 11.83
N TYR A 447 14.33 18.73 11.70
CA TYR A 447 13.53 17.93 10.77
C TYR A 447 12.92 16.67 11.39
N ASN A 448 13.16 16.39 12.67
CA ASN A 448 12.82 15.12 13.33
C ASN A 448 13.41 13.89 12.61
N PHE A 449 14.56 14.08 11.96
CA PHE A 449 15.28 13.05 11.20
C PHE A 449 15.78 11.94 12.12
N VAL A 450 15.66 10.70 11.64
CA VAL A 450 16.26 9.49 12.19
C VAL A 450 16.75 8.62 11.04
N GLY A 451 17.77 7.80 11.29
CA GLY A 451 18.32 6.85 10.31
C GLY A 451 18.75 5.54 10.96
N SER A 452 19.31 4.65 10.14
CA SER A 452 19.82 3.34 10.57
C SER A 452 21.31 3.26 10.23
N TYR A 453 22.13 3.03 11.24
CA TYR A 453 23.59 3.14 11.18
C TYR A 453 24.21 1.75 11.37
N TYR A 454 24.92 1.27 10.36
CA TYR A 454 25.40 -0.10 10.31
C TYR A 454 26.90 -0.13 10.61
N ILE A 455 27.29 -0.83 11.69
CA ILE A 455 28.65 -0.83 12.22
C ILE A 455 29.49 -1.96 11.62
N ASN A 456 30.72 -1.64 11.23
CA ASN A 456 31.81 -2.60 11.03
C ASN A 456 32.57 -2.78 12.35
N VAL A 457 32.82 -4.03 12.78
CA VAL A 457 33.46 -4.31 14.08
C VAL A 457 35.00 -4.29 14.02
N GLY A 458 35.58 -4.74 12.91
CA GLY A 458 37.02 -4.92 12.73
C GLY A 458 37.60 -6.12 13.48
N ASN A 459 38.47 -6.90 12.83
CA ASN A 459 39.13 -8.06 13.43
C ASN A 459 40.67 -8.05 13.32
N ASN A 460 41.27 -6.91 13.00
CA ASN A 460 42.69 -6.81 12.72
C ASN A 460 43.34 -5.64 13.51
N PRO A 461 43.50 -5.80 14.84
CA PRO A 461 44.09 -4.77 15.71
C PRO A 461 45.50 -4.35 15.32
N ALA A 462 46.26 -5.21 14.62
CA ALA A 462 47.62 -4.90 14.17
C ALA A 462 47.66 -3.79 13.11
N GLN A 463 46.55 -3.57 12.39
CA GLN A 463 46.38 -2.50 11.40
C GLN A 463 45.46 -1.37 11.89
N GLY A 464 45.05 -1.40 13.17
CA GLY A 464 44.08 -0.43 13.71
C GLY A 464 42.64 -0.71 13.30
N GLU A 465 42.37 -1.86 12.68
CA GLU A 465 41.04 -2.30 12.24
C GLU A 465 40.31 -3.02 13.38
N VAL A 466 39.94 -2.25 14.40
CA VAL A 466 39.11 -2.66 15.52
C VAL A 466 38.30 -1.48 16.06
N THR A 467 37.01 -1.67 16.31
CA THR A 467 36.16 -0.66 16.97
C THR A 467 36.62 -0.38 18.40
N ASP A 468 36.79 0.90 18.74
CA ASP A 468 37.01 1.34 20.12
C ASP A 468 35.69 1.48 20.88
N TRP A 469 35.24 0.39 21.49
CA TRP A 469 34.01 0.36 22.29
C TRP A 469 34.00 1.31 23.49
N SER A 470 35.16 1.80 23.95
CA SER A 470 35.21 2.80 25.02
C SER A 470 34.71 4.18 24.56
N VAL A 471 34.81 4.47 23.25
CA VAL A 471 34.31 5.68 22.59
C VAL A 471 32.98 5.40 21.88
N SER A 472 32.96 4.38 21.02
CA SER A 472 31.81 4.00 20.20
C SER A 472 30.60 3.58 21.04
N GLY A 473 30.80 2.84 22.15
CA GLY A 473 29.71 2.36 22.99
C GLY A 473 28.83 3.48 23.56
N PRO A 474 29.40 4.46 24.30
CA PRO A 474 28.65 5.64 24.74
C PRO A 474 28.08 6.47 23.58
N LEU A 475 28.81 6.62 22.47
CA LEU A 475 28.38 7.39 21.31
C LEU A 475 27.13 6.79 20.66
N TYR A 476 27.12 5.50 20.34
CA TYR A 476 25.99 4.83 19.71
C TYR A 476 24.77 4.74 20.63
N ARG A 477 24.96 4.66 21.96
CA ARG A 477 23.86 4.84 22.91
C ARG A 477 23.21 6.23 22.80
N ASN A 478 23.98 7.28 22.52
CA ASN A 478 23.41 8.59 22.24
C ASN A 478 22.69 8.62 20.87
N TYR A 479 23.16 7.88 19.86
CA TYR A 479 22.45 7.75 18.57
C TYR A 479 21.07 7.12 18.79
N ILE A 480 21.03 6.03 19.56
CA ILE A 480 19.78 5.34 19.96
C ILE A 480 18.86 6.29 20.75
N ALA A 481 19.41 7.10 21.66
CA ALA A 481 18.63 8.08 22.42
C ALA A 481 18.00 9.18 21.55
N LEU A 482 18.54 9.46 20.35
CA LEU A 482 17.90 10.35 19.35
C LEU A 482 16.79 9.64 18.54
N GLY A 483 16.63 8.33 18.72
CA GLY A 483 15.67 7.48 18.01
C GLY A 483 16.24 6.80 16.76
N ASN A 484 17.56 6.80 16.57
CA ASN A 484 18.21 6.09 15.48
C ASN A 484 18.33 4.60 15.75
N GLU A 485 18.46 3.83 14.67
CA GLU A 485 18.72 2.41 14.71
C GLU A 485 20.23 2.11 14.57
N ILE A 486 20.69 1.05 15.24
CA ILE A 486 22.01 0.47 15.06
C ILE A 486 21.87 -0.93 14.46
N GLY A 487 22.58 -1.19 13.36
CA GLY A 487 22.66 -2.47 12.69
C GLY A 487 24.10 -2.95 12.52
N THR A 488 24.28 -4.11 11.88
CA THR A 488 25.62 -4.60 11.48
C THR A 488 25.91 -4.26 10.02
N HIS A 489 27.13 -3.81 9.72
CA HIS A 489 27.64 -3.66 8.36
C HIS A 489 28.64 -4.78 8.00
N SER A 490 28.63 -5.87 8.76
CA SER A 490 29.59 -6.98 8.80
C SER A 490 30.68 -6.84 9.86
N TYR A 491 31.57 -7.83 9.94
CA TYR A 491 32.69 -7.86 10.87
C TYR A 491 33.90 -7.16 10.25
N THR A 492 34.20 -7.42 8.97
CA THR A 492 35.46 -6.98 8.33
C THR A 492 35.26 -6.21 7.03
N HIS A 493 34.03 -5.81 6.70
CA HIS A 493 33.71 -5.10 5.47
C HIS A 493 34.22 -5.81 4.19
N PRO A 494 33.74 -7.02 3.85
CA PRO A 494 34.18 -7.74 2.66
C PRO A 494 33.82 -6.98 1.37
N GLU A 495 34.76 -6.92 0.43
CA GLU A 495 34.53 -6.27 -0.89
C GLU A 495 33.49 -6.99 -1.75
N ASP A 496 33.33 -8.31 -1.59
CA ASP A 496 32.33 -9.10 -2.30
C ASP A 496 31.80 -10.22 -1.40
N THR A 497 30.53 -10.14 -1.03
CA THR A 497 29.88 -11.16 -0.19
C THR A 497 29.53 -12.42 -0.98
N ASN A 498 29.43 -12.35 -2.32
CA ASN A 498 29.03 -13.46 -3.17
C ASN A 498 30.04 -14.62 -3.19
N ILE A 499 31.30 -14.36 -2.84
CA ILE A 499 32.37 -15.37 -2.80
C ILE A 499 32.50 -16.05 -1.43
N LEU A 500 31.74 -15.62 -0.43
CA LEU A 500 31.83 -16.14 0.94
C LEU A 500 31.02 -17.43 1.10
N THR A 501 31.57 -18.35 1.89
CA THR A 501 30.85 -19.56 2.32
C THR A 501 29.80 -19.23 3.39
N PRO A 502 28.80 -20.10 3.64
CA PRO A 502 27.83 -19.91 4.72
C PRO A 502 28.46 -19.65 6.10
N ALA A 503 29.56 -20.34 6.44
CA ALA A 503 30.28 -20.12 7.69
C ALA A 503 30.99 -18.76 7.75
N GLN A 504 31.46 -18.25 6.62
CA GLN A 504 32.03 -16.91 6.55
C GLN A 504 30.94 -15.85 6.62
N LEU A 505 29.78 -16.05 5.99
CA LEU A 505 28.63 -15.13 6.11
C LEU A 505 28.12 -15.08 7.55
N GLU A 506 28.03 -16.22 8.23
CA GLU A 506 27.71 -16.28 9.66
C GLU A 506 28.72 -15.47 10.49
N PHE A 507 30.02 -15.66 10.26
CA PHE A 507 31.05 -14.87 10.95
C PHE A 507 30.91 -13.37 10.65
N GLN A 508 30.68 -13.00 9.39
CA GLN A 508 30.57 -11.61 9.00
C GLN A 508 29.36 -10.92 9.63
N PHE A 509 28.19 -11.54 9.64
CA PHE A 509 26.96 -10.87 10.03
C PHE A 509 26.46 -11.29 11.42
N ASN A 510 26.36 -12.59 11.70
CA ASN A 510 25.84 -13.06 12.99
C ASN A 510 26.83 -12.80 14.14
N GLN A 511 28.14 -13.06 13.96
CA GLN A 511 29.11 -12.75 15.02
C GLN A 511 29.30 -11.25 15.21
N SER A 512 29.23 -10.45 14.14
CA SER A 512 29.26 -8.98 14.24
C SER A 512 28.05 -8.46 15.01
N GLN A 513 26.86 -8.96 14.68
CA GLN A 513 25.61 -8.70 15.42
C GLN A 513 25.78 -8.96 16.91
N LEU A 514 26.21 -10.16 17.31
CA LEU A 514 26.37 -10.55 18.71
C LEU A 514 27.36 -9.66 19.48
N VAL A 515 28.44 -9.20 18.83
CA VAL A 515 29.37 -8.25 19.45
C VAL A 515 28.70 -6.90 19.70
N ILE A 516 27.98 -6.37 18.71
CA ILE A 516 27.27 -5.09 18.85
C ILE A 516 26.21 -5.17 19.96
N GLU A 517 25.41 -6.25 19.97
CA GLU A 517 24.39 -6.50 21.00
C GLU A 517 25.01 -6.56 22.40
N GLN A 518 26.13 -7.26 22.56
CA GLN A 518 26.84 -7.36 23.83
C GLN A 518 27.34 -5.98 24.32
N GLN A 519 27.85 -5.14 23.43
CA GLN A 519 28.48 -3.87 23.80
C GLN A 519 27.46 -2.75 24.06
N LEU A 520 26.29 -2.82 23.40
CA LEU A 520 25.26 -1.79 23.48
C LEU A 520 24.06 -2.17 24.36
N GLY A 521 23.81 -3.47 24.57
CA GLY A 521 22.65 -3.97 25.32
C GLY A 521 21.33 -3.79 24.56
N ILE A 522 21.36 -4.03 23.24
CA ILE A 522 20.22 -3.94 22.32
C ILE A 522 20.06 -5.26 21.56
N ASP A 523 18.92 -5.43 20.89
CA ASP A 523 18.75 -6.45 19.84
C ASP A 523 19.08 -5.82 18.49
N VAL A 524 19.96 -6.44 17.71
CA VAL A 524 20.31 -5.95 16.37
C VAL A 524 19.49 -6.72 15.34
N LEU A 525 18.57 -6.02 14.67
CA LEU A 525 17.57 -6.65 13.81
C LEU A 525 17.99 -6.82 12.36
N GLY A 526 18.93 -6.02 11.86
CA GLY A 526 19.26 -6.04 10.44
C GLY A 526 20.65 -5.56 10.09
N ALA A 527 20.95 -5.69 8.80
CA ALA A 527 22.25 -5.39 8.23
C ALA A 527 22.17 -4.57 6.95
N ALA A 528 23.22 -3.79 6.70
CA ALA A 528 23.55 -3.26 5.38
C ALA A 528 24.62 -4.16 4.76
N ILE A 529 24.42 -4.62 3.53
CA ILE A 529 25.41 -5.46 2.86
C ILE A 529 26.53 -4.57 2.29
N PRO A 530 27.80 -4.76 2.69
CA PRO A 530 28.93 -3.99 2.17
C PRO A 530 29.41 -4.50 0.80
N GLY A 531 30.14 -3.65 0.10
CA GLY A 531 30.88 -4.03 -1.11
C GLY A 531 30.01 -4.20 -2.35
N ALA A 532 30.36 -5.20 -3.17
CA ALA A 532 29.70 -5.49 -4.43
C ALA A 532 28.23 -5.91 -4.24
N PRO A 533 27.32 -5.56 -5.17
CA PRO A 533 25.93 -5.99 -5.13
C PRO A 533 25.80 -7.52 -4.97
N GLU A 534 24.93 -7.92 -4.07
CA GLU A 534 24.75 -9.30 -3.65
C GLU A 534 23.73 -10.08 -4.50
N GLY A 535 23.93 -11.38 -4.59
CA GLY A 535 23.00 -12.33 -5.17
C GLY A 535 21.91 -12.75 -4.19
N LEU A 536 20.80 -13.28 -4.71
CA LEU A 536 19.67 -13.80 -3.93
C LEU A 536 20.10 -14.80 -2.83
N SER A 537 21.13 -15.61 -3.08
CA SER A 537 21.64 -16.60 -2.12
C SER A 537 22.16 -15.98 -0.83
N ILE A 538 22.63 -14.73 -0.86
CA ILE A 538 23.12 -14.05 0.34
C ILE A 538 21.96 -13.75 1.28
N GLY A 539 20.87 -13.17 0.77
CA GLY A 539 19.66 -12.95 1.56
C GLY A 539 19.07 -14.24 2.12
N GLN A 540 19.04 -15.31 1.33
CA GLN A 540 18.57 -16.63 1.76
C GLN A 540 19.40 -17.25 2.89
N GLU A 541 20.68 -16.94 2.97
CA GLU A 541 21.55 -17.40 4.05
C GLU A 541 21.39 -16.52 5.30
N LEU A 542 21.34 -15.19 5.13
CA LEU A 542 21.32 -14.23 6.24
C LEU A 542 19.99 -14.15 6.99
N GLN A 543 18.87 -14.54 6.36
CA GLN A 543 17.56 -14.62 7.03
C GLN A 543 17.52 -15.59 8.23
N LYS A 544 18.56 -16.43 8.40
CA LYS A 544 18.73 -17.29 9.59
C LYS A 544 19.03 -16.49 10.86
N TYR A 545 19.54 -15.27 10.71
CA TYR A 545 20.07 -14.46 11.80
C TYR A 545 19.38 -13.08 11.89
N LEU A 546 18.98 -12.52 10.74
CA LEU A 546 18.48 -11.16 10.63
C LEU A 546 16.98 -11.11 10.29
N SER A 547 16.32 -10.06 10.76
CA SER A 547 14.91 -9.76 10.46
C SER A 547 14.72 -8.95 9.19
N TYR A 548 15.75 -8.19 8.79
CA TYR A 548 15.80 -7.49 7.52
C TYR A 548 17.24 -7.26 7.03
N ILE A 549 17.41 -7.00 5.72
CA ILE A 549 18.66 -6.47 5.16
C ILE A 549 18.40 -5.30 4.20
N SER A 550 19.35 -4.37 4.13
CA SER A 550 19.50 -3.46 3.01
C SER A 550 20.60 -3.94 2.07
N GLY A 551 20.23 -4.14 0.81
CA GLY A 551 21.09 -4.65 -0.23
C GLY A 551 21.71 -3.58 -1.15
N GLY A 552 22.18 -4.02 -2.31
CA GLY A 552 22.66 -3.14 -3.39
C GLY A 552 21.55 -2.30 -4.05
N TYR A 553 21.95 -1.21 -4.70
CA TYR A 553 21.05 -0.34 -5.47
C TYR A 553 20.32 -1.11 -6.58
N ALA A 554 18.99 -0.94 -6.67
CA ALA A 554 18.15 -1.65 -7.64
C ALA A 554 17.43 -0.69 -8.61
N GLY A 555 18.11 0.26 -9.23
CA GLY A 555 17.52 1.07 -10.31
C GLY A 555 17.49 0.36 -11.66
N VAL A 556 16.85 0.98 -12.66
CA VAL A 556 16.86 0.52 -14.05
C VAL A 556 18.31 0.34 -14.54
N GLY A 557 18.63 -0.86 -15.04
CA GLY A 557 19.98 -1.23 -15.48
C GLY A 557 20.84 -1.93 -14.41
N ALA A 558 20.46 -1.84 -13.12
CA ALA A 558 21.06 -2.58 -12.01
C ALA A 558 20.11 -3.64 -11.41
N GLY A 559 18.80 -3.45 -11.59
CA GLY A 559 17.74 -4.32 -11.09
C GLY A 559 16.37 -3.75 -11.46
N TYR A 560 15.38 -3.96 -10.60
CA TYR A 560 14.07 -3.32 -10.68
C TYR A 560 13.84 -2.43 -9.47
N PRO A 561 13.42 -1.17 -9.67
CA PRO A 561 13.25 -0.23 -8.58
C PRO A 561 12.08 -0.62 -7.67
N GLY A 562 12.12 -0.15 -6.43
CA GLY A 562 11.07 -0.45 -5.44
C GLY A 562 11.11 -1.88 -4.91
N ALA A 563 12.26 -2.56 -4.99
CA ALA A 563 12.47 -3.89 -4.43
C ALA A 563 12.48 -3.86 -2.88
N PHE A 564 11.28 -3.70 -2.31
CA PHE A 564 10.99 -3.69 -0.87
C PHE A 564 9.99 -4.80 -0.54
N GLY A 565 10.37 -5.73 0.33
CA GLY A 565 9.49 -6.83 0.73
C GLY A 565 10.23 -8.16 0.88
N TYR A 566 9.54 -9.27 0.62
CA TYR A 566 10.08 -10.62 0.73
C TYR A 566 10.68 -11.08 -0.59
N GLN A 567 11.92 -11.56 -0.58
CA GLN A 567 12.63 -11.93 -1.81
C GLN A 567 12.03 -13.14 -2.53
N THR A 568 11.45 -14.06 -1.76
CA THR A 568 10.85 -15.32 -2.20
C THR A 568 9.64 -15.69 -1.31
N PRO A 569 8.76 -16.61 -1.73
CA PRO A 569 7.63 -17.08 -0.91
C PRO A 569 7.98 -17.68 0.45
N ASP A 570 9.18 -18.24 0.59
CA ASP A 570 9.70 -18.85 1.82
C ASP A 570 10.55 -17.87 2.67
N SER A 571 10.76 -16.64 2.18
CA SER A 571 11.50 -15.62 2.92
C SER A 571 10.74 -15.19 4.17
N ASN A 572 11.40 -15.23 5.32
CA ASN A 572 10.88 -14.67 6.58
C ASN A 572 11.48 -13.30 6.91
N MET A 573 12.40 -12.80 6.08
CA MET A 573 13.17 -11.57 6.24
C MET A 573 12.73 -10.53 5.20
N VAL A 574 12.64 -9.25 5.61
CA VAL A 574 12.34 -8.14 4.70
C VAL A 574 13.62 -7.63 4.05
N TYR A 575 13.59 -7.38 2.75
CA TYR A 575 14.70 -6.86 1.98
C TYR A 575 14.41 -5.45 1.49
N PHE A 576 15.44 -4.60 1.50
CA PHE A 576 15.38 -3.23 0.98
C PHE A 576 16.53 -2.93 0.01
N ALA A 577 16.24 -2.80 -1.29
CA ALA A 577 17.19 -2.21 -2.21
C ALA A 577 17.09 -0.67 -2.19
N PRO A 578 18.21 0.06 -2.08
CA PRO A 578 18.20 1.50 -2.31
C PRO A 578 17.62 1.88 -3.67
N ASN A 579 16.78 2.91 -3.68
CA ASN A 579 16.21 3.52 -4.89
C ASN A 579 16.70 4.97 -5.12
N ILE A 580 17.57 5.46 -4.25
CA ILE A 580 18.40 6.65 -4.42
C ILE A 580 19.86 6.22 -4.54
N ALA A 581 20.63 6.88 -5.40
CA ALA A 581 22.04 6.56 -5.61
C ALA A 581 22.88 6.77 -4.34
N PHE A 582 23.88 5.91 -4.14
CA PHE A 582 24.88 6.07 -3.08
C PHE A 582 25.72 7.34 -3.31
N ASP A 583 26.02 8.06 -2.23
CA ASP A 583 26.93 9.20 -2.23
C ASP A 583 28.32 8.85 -2.80
N PHE A 584 28.87 7.69 -2.43
CA PHE A 584 30.10 7.14 -3.00
C PHE A 584 30.01 6.92 -4.52
N SER A 585 28.87 6.43 -5.02
CA SER A 585 28.71 6.24 -6.47
C SER A 585 28.79 7.57 -7.22
N LEU A 586 28.23 8.64 -6.65
CA LEU A 586 28.20 9.95 -7.27
C LEU A 586 29.55 10.68 -7.14
N ILE A 587 30.12 10.73 -5.94
CA ILE A 587 31.34 11.50 -5.65
C ILE A 587 32.59 10.66 -5.80
N GLY A 588 32.63 9.50 -5.14
CA GLY A 588 33.78 8.59 -5.15
C GLY A 588 34.06 7.97 -6.52
N PHE A 589 33.03 7.47 -7.21
CA PHE A 589 33.19 6.77 -8.49
C PHE A 589 33.02 7.70 -9.70
N GLN A 590 31.89 8.40 -9.81
CA GLN A 590 31.61 9.30 -10.96
C GLN A 590 32.34 10.65 -10.88
N LYS A 591 32.96 10.97 -9.75
CA LYS A 591 33.72 12.23 -9.54
C LYS A 591 32.87 13.49 -9.72
N LEU A 592 31.58 13.43 -9.40
CA LEU A 592 30.71 14.59 -9.37
C LEU A 592 31.08 15.52 -8.21
N THR A 593 30.80 16.82 -8.36
CA THR A 593 30.87 17.77 -7.24
C THR A 593 29.69 17.56 -6.30
N ALA A 594 29.80 18.00 -5.03
CA ALA A 594 28.68 17.96 -4.08
C ALA A 594 27.38 18.58 -4.65
N GLN A 595 27.48 19.70 -5.37
CA GLN A 595 26.33 20.35 -6.01
C GLN A 595 25.71 19.49 -7.13
N GLN A 596 26.54 18.80 -7.92
CA GLN A 596 26.05 17.90 -8.96
C GLN A 596 25.41 16.65 -8.36
N ALA A 597 26.00 16.08 -7.30
CA ALA A 597 25.44 14.95 -6.58
C ALA A 597 24.09 15.30 -5.93
N GLU A 598 23.98 16.47 -5.28
CA GLU A 598 22.72 16.99 -4.74
C GLU A 598 21.64 17.14 -5.81
N ALA A 599 22.01 17.62 -7.00
CA ALA A 599 21.08 17.74 -8.13
C ALA A 599 20.59 16.37 -8.64
N VAL A 600 21.45 15.35 -8.65
CA VAL A 600 21.06 13.97 -8.96
C VAL A 600 20.05 13.45 -7.94
N TRP A 601 20.35 13.56 -6.64
CA TRP A 601 19.41 13.16 -5.59
C TRP A 601 18.07 13.90 -5.66
N ALA A 602 18.08 15.21 -5.95
CA ALA A 602 16.85 15.97 -6.12
C ALA A 602 15.98 15.44 -7.28
N GLN A 603 16.60 15.02 -8.38
CA GLN A 603 15.89 14.42 -9.51
C GLN A 603 15.38 13.01 -9.17
N GLU A 604 16.20 12.16 -8.56
CA GLU A 604 15.80 10.81 -8.16
C GLU A 604 14.66 10.83 -7.14
N TYR A 605 14.70 11.76 -6.19
CA TYR A 605 13.59 11.98 -5.25
C TYR A 605 12.31 12.36 -5.98
N ALA A 606 12.38 13.32 -6.91
CA ALA A 606 11.22 13.72 -7.70
C ALA A 606 10.66 12.55 -8.54
N ASP A 607 11.54 11.71 -9.10
CA ASP A 607 11.14 10.54 -9.87
C ASP A 607 10.47 9.46 -9.01
N VAL A 608 10.96 9.24 -7.78
CA VAL A 608 10.39 8.28 -6.83
C VAL A 608 9.04 8.75 -6.30
N THR A 609 8.87 10.05 -6.00
CA THR A 609 7.62 10.57 -5.41
C THR A 609 6.54 10.92 -6.43
N ARG A 610 6.88 11.08 -7.71
CA ARG A 610 5.94 11.45 -8.77
C ARG A 610 4.85 10.38 -8.96
N HIS A 611 3.59 10.81 -8.99
CA HIS A 611 2.40 9.97 -9.18
C HIS A 611 2.28 8.82 -8.16
N THR A 612 2.72 9.04 -6.92
CA THR A 612 2.56 8.08 -5.82
C THR A 612 1.43 8.47 -4.88
N SER A 613 0.79 7.48 -4.26
CA SER A 613 -0.06 7.68 -3.08
C SER A 613 0.75 7.75 -1.78
N GLN A 614 1.83 6.96 -1.70
CA GLN A 614 2.80 6.97 -0.61
C GLN A 614 4.12 6.34 -1.04
N ALA A 615 5.10 7.17 -1.38
CA ALA A 615 6.41 6.69 -1.79
C ALA A 615 7.25 6.20 -0.59
N ILE A 616 8.12 5.22 -0.82
CA ILE A 616 9.22 4.86 0.07
C ILE A 616 10.53 5.33 -0.59
N ILE A 617 11.23 6.24 0.08
CA ILE A 617 12.54 6.74 -0.32
C ILE A 617 13.60 6.01 0.51
N HIS A 618 14.53 5.33 -0.14
CA HIS A 618 15.62 4.61 0.50
C HIS A 618 16.96 5.18 0.08
N TRP A 619 17.57 5.93 1.01
CA TRP A 619 18.75 6.73 0.77
C TRP A 619 19.98 6.18 1.51
N PRO A 620 20.97 5.64 0.78
CA PRO A 620 22.21 5.16 1.35
C PRO A 620 23.33 6.22 1.29
N TRP A 621 24.12 6.33 2.36
CA TRP A 621 25.27 7.22 2.44
C TRP A 621 26.29 6.78 3.50
N HIS A 622 27.49 7.38 3.51
CA HIS A 622 28.55 6.99 4.44
C HIS A 622 28.84 8.05 5.51
N ASP A 623 29.22 7.60 6.71
CA ASP A 623 29.52 8.42 7.89
C ASP A 623 30.52 9.58 7.64
N TYR A 624 31.54 9.34 6.80
CA TYR A 624 32.57 10.31 6.42
C TYR A 624 32.06 11.45 5.51
N GLY A 625 30.88 11.28 4.89
CA GLY A 625 30.31 12.23 3.94
C GLY A 625 29.91 13.56 4.59
N PRO A 626 28.95 13.59 5.52
CA PRO A 626 28.51 14.83 6.17
C PRO A 626 29.56 15.49 7.06
N THR A 627 30.60 14.75 7.44
CA THR A 627 31.73 15.27 8.22
C THR A 627 32.81 15.88 7.34
N SER A 628 32.68 15.75 6.00
CA SER A 628 33.69 16.15 5.01
C SER A 628 35.07 15.58 5.32
N PHE A 629 35.11 14.37 5.90
CA PHE A 629 36.36 13.70 6.22
C PHE A 629 37.08 13.26 4.94
N GLU A 630 36.32 12.71 4.00
CA GLU A 630 36.78 12.45 2.63
C GLU A 630 36.56 13.68 1.72
N PRO A 631 37.40 13.89 0.70
CA PRO A 631 37.29 15.03 -0.19
C PRO A 631 36.08 14.93 -1.13
N GLY A 632 35.51 16.09 -1.47
CA GLY A 632 34.41 16.20 -2.45
C GLY A 632 33.02 16.31 -1.84
N TYR A 633 32.87 16.02 -0.54
CA TYR A 633 31.61 16.11 0.21
C TYR A 633 31.43 17.46 0.91
N THR A 634 30.17 17.88 1.08
CA THR A 634 29.79 18.99 1.95
C THR A 634 28.66 18.55 2.88
N LYS A 635 28.52 19.13 4.07
CA LYS A 635 27.37 18.83 4.95
C LYS A 635 26.03 19.26 4.34
N GLU A 636 26.07 20.33 3.54
CA GLU A 636 24.91 20.97 2.94
C GLU A 636 24.18 20.04 1.96
N MET A 637 24.88 19.24 1.14
CA MET A 637 24.20 18.35 0.18
C MET A 637 23.30 17.32 0.88
N PHE A 638 23.70 16.83 2.06
CA PHE A 638 22.90 15.92 2.88
C PHE A 638 21.75 16.66 3.57
N THR A 639 22.05 17.83 4.16
CA THR A 639 21.06 18.63 4.90
C THR A 639 19.94 19.11 3.97
N ASN A 640 20.27 19.54 2.75
CA ASN A 640 19.29 19.99 1.75
C ASN A 640 18.39 18.84 1.29
N PHE A 641 18.91 17.62 1.19
CA PHE A 641 18.11 16.46 0.82
C PHE A 641 17.10 16.10 1.92
N ILE A 642 17.53 16.10 3.19
CA ILE A 642 16.65 15.92 4.36
C ILE A 642 15.61 17.04 4.41
N ALA A 643 16.01 18.30 4.22
CA ALA A 643 15.10 19.43 4.23
C ALA A 643 14.03 19.33 3.13
N ARG A 644 14.40 18.85 1.94
CA ARG A 644 13.45 18.58 0.84
C ARG A 644 12.40 17.56 1.28
N ALA A 645 12.83 16.40 1.79
CA ALA A 645 11.90 15.36 2.24
C ALA A 645 10.97 15.85 3.35
N TYR A 646 11.51 16.59 4.33
CA TYR A 646 10.72 17.17 5.42
C TYR A 646 9.64 18.14 4.91
N ASN A 647 10.02 19.05 4.00
CA ASN A 647 9.10 20.05 3.45
C ASN A 647 7.98 19.43 2.59
N ASP A 648 8.23 18.26 2.01
CA ASP A 648 7.24 17.49 1.26
C ASP A 648 6.36 16.60 2.16
N ASN A 649 6.37 16.84 3.48
CA ASN A 649 5.62 16.09 4.47
C ASN A 649 5.94 14.58 4.43
N THR A 650 7.24 14.25 4.38
CA THR A 650 7.73 12.86 4.44
C THR A 650 8.06 12.46 5.88
N GLU A 651 7.67 11.24 6.26
CA GLU A 651 7.99 10.68 7.57
C GLU A 651 9.38 10.03 7.58
N PHE A 652 10.27 10.48 8.46
CA PHE A 652 11.56 9.81 8.69
C PHE A 652 11.39 8.62 9.64
N VAL A 653 11.77 7.43 9.18
CA VAL A 653 11.69 6.17 9.95
C VAL A 653 13.00 5.38 9.81
N THR A 654 13.26 4.48 10.76
CA THR A 654 14.38 3.53 10.65
C THR A 654 13.98 2.32 9.81
N LEU A 655 14.95 1.52 9.36
CA LEU A 655 14.65 0.31 8.58
C LEU A 655 13.95 -0.75 9.45
N ALA A 656 14.30 -0.87 10.74
CA ALA A 656 13.56 -1.70 11.71
C ALA A 656 12.10 -1.28 11.87
N ASP A 657 11.81 0.02 11.86
CA ASP A 657 10.43 0.49 11.93
C ASP A 657 9.67 0.14 10.65
N LEU A 658 10.26 0.40 9.47
CA LEU A 658 9.60 0.10 8.20
C LEU A 658 9.40 -1.41 7.97
N GLN A 659 10.36 -2.28 8.33
CA GLN A 659 10.15 -3.73 8.18
C GLN A 659 8.98 -4.23 9.05
N GLN A 660 8.80 -3.65 10.24
CA GLN A 660 7.69 -3.99 11.10
C GLN A 660 6.37 -3.52 10.47
N ARG A 661 6.34 -2.31 9.89
CA ARG A 661 5.17 -1.82 9.17
C ARG A 661 4.83 -2.71 7.97
N ILE A 662 5.81 -3.18 7.19
CA ILE A 662 5.56 -4.11 6.07
C ILE A 662 4.90 -5.42 6.59
N ARG A 663 5.42 -5.99 7.67
CA ARG A 663 4.84 -7.19 8.30
C ARG A 663 3.42 -6.96 8.83
N SER A 664 3.16 -5.80 9.41
CA SER A 664 1.84 -5.45 9.93
C SER A 664 0.84 -5.15 8.82
N PHE A 665 1.30 -4.60 7.70
CA PHE A 665 0.51 -4.37 6.49
C PHE A 665 0.08 -5.68 5.84
N GLU A 666 1.01 -6.61 5.63
CA GLU A 666 0.75 -7.95 5.08
C GLU A 666 -0.33 -8.70 5.87
N LYS A 667 -0.31 -8.58 7.20
CA LYS A 667 -1.25 -9.27 8.10
C LYS A 667 -2.59 -8.54 8.28
N ALA A 668 -2.69 -7.28 7.86
CA ALA A 668 -3.90 -6.51 8.04
C ALA A 668 -4.98 -6.95 7.04
N LYS A 669 -6.25 -6.87 7.44
CA LYS A 669 -7.38 -7.02 6.52
C LYS A 669 -8.14 -5.71 6.40
N LEU A 670 -8.39 -5.29 5.18
CA LEU A 670 -9.18 -4.10 4.87
C LEU A 670 -10.52 -4.53 4.28
N PHE A 671 -11.63 -4.07 4.86
CA PHE A 671 -12.96 -4.20 4.28
C PHE A 671 -13.45 -2.80 3.95
N GLU A 672 -14.13 -2.65 2.82
CA GLU A 672 -14.81 -1.39 2.49
C GLU A 672 -16.13 -1.62 1.77
N SER A 673 -17.04 -0.67 1.96
CA SER A 673 -18.27 -0.53 1.18
C SER A 673 -18.59 0.94 1.01
N VAL A 674 -19.18 1.29 -0.13
CA VAL A 674 -19.42 2.68 -0.53
C VAL A 674 -20.90 2.86 -0.84
N ASN A 675 -21.50 3.93 -0.30
CA ASN A 675 -22.87 4.34 -0.60
C ASN A 675 -22.94 5.85 -0.76
N GLY A 676 -22.89 6.32 -2.01
CA GLY A 676 -22.78 7.75 -2.32
C GLY A 676 -21.49 8.34 -1.75
N ASP A 677 -21.62 9.44 -0.99
CA ASP A 677 -20.51 10.15 -0.34
C ASP A 677 -20.14 9.53 1.02
N THR A 678 -20.52 8.28 1.30
CA THR A 678 -20.21 7.59 2.56
C THR A 678 -19.43 6.30 2.30
N ILE A 679 -18.27 6.16 2.94
CA ILE A 679 -17.46 4.94 2.95
C ILE A 679 -17.56 4.30 4.33
N THR A 680 -17.90 3.02 4.40
CA THR A 680 -17.74 2.22 5.62
C THR A 680 -16.54 1.32 5.46
N ALA A 681 -15.52 1.52 6.27
CA ALA A 681 -14.27 0.79 6.24
C ALA A 681 -14.04 0.05 7.56
N ARG A 682 -13.51 -1.17 7.50
CA ARG A 682 -13.04 -1.92 8.67
C ARG A 682 -11.61 -2.36 8.46
N VAL A 683 -10.76 -2.14 9.45
CA VAL A 683 -9.39 -2.65 9.47
C VAL A 683 -9.27 -3.67 10.60
N ASP A 684 -9.05 -4.93 10.26
CA ASP A 684 -8.74 -5.99 11.24
C ASP A 684 -7.23 -6.14 11.32
N SER A 685 -6.62 -5.68 12.42
CA SER A 685 -5.19 -5.83 12.70
C SER A 685 -4.91 -5.62 14.20
N THR A 686 -3.67 -5.86 14.63
CA THR A 686 -3.22 -5.63 16.01
C THR A 686 -2.07 -4.63 16.13
N ASP A 687 -1.58 -4.12 14.99
CA ASP A 687 -0.38 -3.27 14.93
C ASP A 687 -0.43 -2.27 13.77
N VAL A 688 -1.50 -1.47 13.69
CA VAL A 688 -1.72 -0.43 12.66
C VAL A 688 -1.82 0.97 13.26
N GLY A 689 -1.38 1.15 14.51
CA GLY A 689 -1.47 2.43 15.20
C GLY A 689 -0.55 3.51 14.62
N LYS A 690 0.27 3.21 13.62
CA LYS A 690 1.08 4.19 12.84
C LYS A 690 0.47 4.49 11.46
N PHE A 691 -0.58 3.77 11.09
CA PHE A 691 -1.14 3.76 9.74
C PHE A 691 -2.30 4.76 9.62
N SER A 692 -2.76 4.93 8.39
CA SER A 692 -4.00 5.65 8.08
C SER A 692 -4.80 4.95 7.00
N LEU A 693 -6.10 5.22 6.92
CA LEU A 693 -6.88 5.00 5.71
C LEU A 693 -6.77 6.24 4.82
N ASP A 694 -6.19 6.09 3.64
CA ASP A 694 -6.11 7.08 2.57
C ASP A 694 -7.40 7.10 1.76
N VAL A 695 -8.15 8.19 1.84
CA VAL A 695 -9.41 8.37 1.11
C VAL A 695 -9.12 8.84 -0.30
N ASN A 696 -9.41 7.99 -1.27
CA ASN A 696 -9.33 8.31 -2.67
C ASN A 696 -10.65 8.93 -3.16
N SER A 697 -10.79 10.26 -3.04
CA SER A 697 -11.98 11.01 -3.48
C SER A 697 -11.62 12.35 -4.12
N ASN A 698 -12.59 12.99 -4.76
CA ASN A 698 -12.51 14.41 -5.16
C ASN A 698 -13.05 15.36 -4.07
N GLN A 699 -13.57 14.81 -2.97
CA GLN A 699 -14.07 15.52 -1.80
C GLN A 699 -13.14 15.28 -0.59
N LEU A 700 -13.27 16.13 0.43
CA LEU A 700 -12.58 15.97 1.70
C LEU A 700 -13.36 15.03 2.63
N ILE A 701 -12.70 14.54 3.67
CA ILE A 701 -13.36 13.94 4.83
C ILE A 701 -14.15 15.03 5.54
N LYS A 702 -15.47 14.98 5.42
CA LYS A 702 -16.38 15.86 6.16
C LYS A 702 -16.40 15.51 7.63
N SER A 703 -16.57 14.21 7.94
CA SER A 703 -16.56 13.68 9.30
C SER A 703 -16.36 12.17 9.32
N VAL A 704 -15.93 11.63 10.46
CA VAL A 704 -15.93 10.19 10.74
C VAL A 704 -16.79 9.93 11.97
N ASN A 705 -17.79 9.06 11.85
CA ASN A 705 -18.75 8.85 12.93
C ASN A 705 -18.04 8.33 14.21
N ASN A 706 -18.20 9.04 15.32
CA ASN A 706 -17.60 8.72 16.63
C ASN A 706 -16.07 8.53 16.61
N TRP A 707 -15.38 9.10 15.61
CA TRP A 707 -13.93 9.03 15.51
C TRP A 707 -13.37 10.39 15.11
N TYR A 708 -12.44 10.94 15.91
CA TYR A 708 -11.96 12.31 15.78
C TYR A 708 -10.44 12.38 15.62
N ALA A 709 -9.86 11.43 14.88
CA ALA A 709 -8.48 11.53 14.40
C ALA A 709 -8.46 11.32 12.89
N TYR A 710 -8.45 12.43 12.17
CA TYR A 710 -8.42 12.49 10.72
C TYR A 710 -7.97 13.88 10.26
N ASP A 711 -7.33 13.93 9.10
CA ASP A 711 -7.10 15.18 8.37
C ASP A 711 -8.09 15.32 7.20
N GLY A 712 -7.79 16.14 6.20
CA GLY A 712 -8.68 16.34 5.04
C GLY A 712 -8.88 15.09 4.16
N THR A 713 -7.96 14.13 4.16
CA THR A 713 -7.99 12.97 3.26
C THR A 713 -7.63 11.64 3.93
N LYS A 714 -7.20 11.64 5.20
CA LYS A 714 -6.74 10.45 5.91
C LYS A 714 -7.42 10.27 7.24
N VAL A 715 -7.85 9.05 7.54
CA VAL A 715 -8.30 8.64 8.88
C VAL A 715 -7.15 7.98 9.61
N PHE A 716 -6.79 8.47 10.80
CA PHE A 716 -5.69 7.91 11.58
C PHE A 716 -6.19 6.70 12.38
N LEU A 717 -5.48 5.58 12.27
CA LEU A 717 -5.90 4.32 12.87
C LEU A 717 -5.39 4.19 14.32
N PRO A 718 -6.20 3.62 15.23
CA PRO A 718 -5.69 3.12 16.50
C PRO A 718 -4.93 1.79 16.29
N LYS A 719 -4.13 1.40 17.28
CA LYS A 719 -3.28 0.20 17.27
C LYS A 719 -3.95 -1.06 16.71
N ASN A 720 -5.18 -1.34 17.15
CA ASN A 720 -5.89 -2.58 16.83
C ASN A 720 -6.86 -2.45 15.64
N GLY A 721 -6.71 -1.43 14.80
CA GLY A 721 -7.68 -1.15 13.75
C GLY A 721 -9.06 -0.82 14.31
N GLY A 722 -10.10 -0.95 13.49
CA GLY A 722 -11.47 -0.61 13.89
C GLY A 722 -12.41 -0.41 12.72
N ASP A 723 -13.64 -0.01 13.04
CA ASP A 723 -14.70 0.32 12.10
C ASP A 723 -14.83 1.85 11.96
N PHE A 724 -14.88 2.33 10.72
CA PHE A 724 -14.93 3.76 10.39
C PHE A 724 -16.04 4.02 9.38
N THR A 725 -16.99 4.88 9.74
CA THR A 725 -17.95 5.45 8.78
C THR A 725 -17.51 6.84 8.41
N ILE A 726 -16.97 6.99 7.19
CA ILE A 726 -16.33 8.19 6.67
C ILE A 726 -17.34 8.89 5.76
N ASN A 727 -17.75 10.10 6.12
CA ASN A 727 -18.63 10.93 5.31
C ASN A 727 -17.78 11.95 4.54
N LEU A 728 -18.04 12.08 3.24
CA LEU A 728 -17.32 12.99 2.37
C LEU A 728 -18.13 14.26 2.11
N GLY A 729 -17.44 15.36 1.83
CA GLY A 729 -18.07 16.64 1.55
C GLY A 729 -17.08 17.73 1.12
N ALA A 730 -17.63 18.88 0.74
CA ALA A 730 -16.83 20.04 0.33
C ALA A 730 -16.10 20.73 1.48
N THR A 731 -16.63 20.62 2.71
CA THR A 731 -16.09 21.24 3.93
C THR A 731 -16.15 20.24 5.08
N GLN A 732 -15.20 20.34 6.01
CA GLN A 732 -15.21 19.54 7.24
C GLN A 732 -16.28 20.05 8.22
N ASP A 733 -16.85 19.15 9.02
CA ASP A 733 -17.72 19.52 10.13
C ASP A 733 -16.90 20.22 11.24
N ASP A 734 -17.47 21.27 11.84
CA ASP A 734 -16.84 22.02 12.94
C ASP A 734 -16.90 21.21 14.26
N VAL A 735 -15.87 20.41 14.49
CA VAL A 735 -15.68 19.53 15.65
C VAL A 735 -14.24 19.56 16.12
N THR A 736 -14.02 19.23 17.40
CA THR A 736 -12.67 19.01 17.92
C THR A 736 -12.10 17.68 17.42
N HIS A 737 -11.03 17.68 16.63
CA HIS A 737 -10.36 16.47 16.15
C HIS A 737 -8.85 16.62 15.99
N ILE A 738 -8.12 15.50 16.06
CA ILE A 738 -6.68 15.44 15.77
C ILE A 738 -6.47 15.56 14.27
N THR A 739 -5.66 16.53 13.85
CA THR A 739 -5.26 16.77 12.45
C THR A 739 -3.85 16.32 12.15
N ALA A 740 -2.98 16.20 13.17
CA ALA A 740 -1.65 15.63 13.01
C ALA A 740 -1.17 14.94 14.29
N LEU A 741 -0.43 13.84 14.10
CA LEU A 741 0.29 13.13 15.15
C LEU A 741 1.80 13.21 14.87
N PRO A 742 2.67 13.11 15.90
CA PRO A 742 4.11 13.10 15.69
C PRO A 742 4.55 11.95 14.78
N MET A 743 5.64 12.14 14.03
CA MET A 743 6.26 11.06 13.24
C MET A 743 6.56 9.85 14.14
N ARG A 744 6.33 8.65 13.61
CA ARG A 744 6.53 7.34 14.26
C ARG A 744 5.63 7.07 15.46
N SER A 745 4.72 7.98 15.81
CA SER A 745 3.83 7.78 16.95
C SER A 745 2.75 6.74 16.67
N GLU A 746 2.50 5.90 17.67
CA GLU A 746 1.47 4.87 17.65
C GLU A 746 0.23 5.38 18.41
N LEU A 747 -0.87 5.66 17.69
CA LEU A 747 -2.15 5.99 18.32
C LEU A 747 -2.74 4.72 18.93
N LEU A 748 -3.02 4.74 20.24
CA LEU A 748 -3.56 3.59 20.96
C LEU A 748 -5.09 3.63 21.00
N SER A 749 -5.66 4.78 21.34
CA SER A 749 -7.10 4.97 21.49
C SER A 749 -7.50 6.44 21.42
N LEU A 750 -8.76 6.69 21.10
CA LEU A 750 -9.38 8.01 21.10
C LEU A 750 -10.86 7.88 21.47
N ASN A 751 -11.35 8.81 22.28
CA ASN A 751 -12.75 8.93 22.66
C ASN A 751 -13.15 10.41 22.71
N GLY A 752 -14.30 10.76 22.14
CA GLY A 752 -14.77 12.15 22.10
C GLY A 752 -16.24 12.26 21.72
N ASP A 753 -16.77 13.47 21.84
CA ASP A 753 -18.16 13.82 21.51
C ASP A 753 -18.24 14.92 20.41
N GLY A 754 -17.12 15.21 19.76
CA GLY A 754 -16.96 16.29 18.77
C GLY A 754 -16.77 17.67 19.38
N THR A 755 -16.78 17.79 20.72
CA THR A 755 -16.39 19.00 21.45
C THR A 755 -15.22 18.69 22.38
N ASN A 756 -15.40 17.71 23.26
CA ASN A 756 -14.39 17.18 24.15
C ASN A 756 -13.68 15.99 23.50
N LEU A 757 -12.39 15.84 23.83
CA LEU A 757 -11.58 14.77 23.28
C LEU A 757 -10.59 14.24 24.32
N GLU A 758 -10.43 12.92 24.36
CA GLU A 758 -9.36 12.22 25.07
C GLU A 758 -8.69 11.25 24.11
N PHE A 759 -7.37 11.24 24.07
CA PHE A 759 -6.60 10.32 23.23
C PHE A 759 -5.39 9.79 23.98
N SER A 760 -4.92 8.59 23.61
CA SER A 760 -3.66 8.03 24.11
C SER A 760 -2.81 7.51 22.96
N PHE A 761 -1.51 7.75 23.02
CA PHE A 761 -0.55 7.36 22.00
C PHE A 761 0.82 7.05 22.62
N VAL A 762 1.67 6.32 21.89
CA VAL A 762 3.09 6.12 22.21
C VAL A 762 3.95 6.95 21.26
N GLY A 763 4.83 7.79 21.79
CA GLY A 763 5.75 8.61 21.01
C GLY A 763 6.17 9.88 21.73
N ASP A 764 6.78 10.80 21.00
CA ASP A 764 7.16 12.15 21.42
C ASP A 764 6.92 13.14 20.28
N GLY A 765 6.77 14.41 20.61
CA GLY A 765 6.58 15.50 19.65
C GLY A 765 5.24 16.21 19.84
N LYS A 766 4.73 16.78 18.75
CA LYS A 766 3.52 17.60 18.76
C LYS A 766 2.31 16.85 18.20
N VAL A 767 1.20 16.93 18.92
CA VAL A 767 -0.13 16.59 18.42
C VAL A 767 -0.83 17.89 18.05
N ALA A 768 -1.30 18.00 16.81
CA ALA A 768 -2.09 19.14 16.36
C ALA A 768 -3.58 18.75 16.32
N LEU A 769 -4.42 19.64 16.81
CA LEU A 769 -5.86 19.49 16.82
C LEU A 769 -6.51 20.72 16.19
N ASP A 770 -7.56 20.48 15.40
CA ASP A 770 -8.55 21.52 15.10
C ASP A 770 -9.63 21.46 16.18
N LEU A 771 -9.97 22.59 16.77
CA LEU A 771 -10.93 22.70 17.85
C LEU A 771 -12.27 23.16 17.31
N LYS A 772 -13.35 22.61 17.87
CA LYS A 772 -14.69 23.16 17.66
C LYS A 772 -14.71 24.66 17.96
N ALA A 773 -15.43 25.43 17.14
CA ALA A 773 -15.60 26.87 17.33
C ALA A 773 -15.94 27.24 18.77
N LEU A 774 -15.06 28.04 19.39
CA LEU A 774 -15.08 28.28 20.83
C LEU A 774 -16.36 28.99 21.30
N ASN A 775 -16.90 29.93 20.53
CA ASN A 775 -18.16 30.64 20.82
C ASN A 775 -18.29 31.17 22.28
N GLY A 776 -17.18 31.61 22.88
CA GLY A 776 -17.12 32.10 24.26
C GLY A 776 -16.89 31.03 25.33
N LEU A 777 -16.61 29.78 24.94
CA LEU A 777 -16.13 28.70 25.80
C LEU A 777 -14.62 28.79 26.00
N LYS A 778 -14.18 28.36 27.17
CA LYS A 778 -12.77 28.22 27.55
C LYS A 778 -12.31 26.79 27.32
N VAL A 779 -11.11 26.62 26.76
CA VAL A 779 -10.47 25.32 26.54
C VAL A 779 -9.57 25.00 27.72
N VAL A 780 -9.75 23.82 28.29
CA VAL A 780 -8.89 23.25 29.34
C VAL A 780 -8.18 22.04 28.75
N THR A 781 -6.85 22.03 28.86
CA THR A 781 -6.00 20.95 28.34
C THR A 781 -5.28 20.23 29.49
N GLU A 782 -5.13 18.91 29.38
CA GLU A 782 -4.38 18.10 30.35
C GLU A 782 -3.47 17.10 29.62
N GLY A 783 -2.36 16.74 30.28
CA GLY A 783 -1.47 15.65 29.89
C GLY A 783 -0.28 16.03 29.00
N ALA A 784 -0.34 17.17 28.30
CA ALA A 784 0.80 17.70 27.55
C ALA A 784 1.76 18.50 28.45
N ASP A 785 3.05 18.49 28.10
CA ASP A 785 4.07 19.33 28.76
C ASP A 785 3.87 20.81 28.47
N LYS A 786 3.32 21.12 27.29
CA LYS A 786 3.01 22.47 26.84
C LYS A 786 1.87 22.46 25.85
N THR A 787 1.01 23.47 25.92
CA THR A 787 -0.02 23.71 24.91
C THR A 787 0.07 25.11 24.31
N ASN A 788 -0.24 25.23 23.03
CA ASN A 788 -0.27 26.50 22.29
C ASN A 788 -1.56 26.57 21.47
N LEU A 789 -2.39 27.59 21.69
CA LEU A 789 -3.66 27.79 20.99
C LEU A 789 -3.54 29.00 20.06
N ASN A 790 -3.80 28.80 18.77
CA ASN A 790 -3.81 29.86 17.76
C ASN A 790 -5.10 29.77 16.93
N GLY A 791 -6.09 30.62 17.26
CA GLY A 791 -7.44 30.47 16.74
C GLY A 791 -8.07 29.18 17.25
N GLU A 792 -8.51 28.33 16.34
CA GLU A 792 -9.04 26.99 16.63
C GLU A 792 -7.97 25.89 16.59
N ILE A 793 -6.72 26.21 16.19
CA ILE A 793 -5.65 25.21 16.15
C ILE A 793 -4.95 25.12 17.51
N LEU A 794 -5.07 23.96 18.15
CA LEU A 794 -4.38 23.61 19.38
C LEU A 794 -3.19 22.69 19.08
N GLU A 795 -1.99 23.11 19.45
CA GLU A 795 -0.82 22.24 19.51
C GLU A 795 -0.59 21.77 20.95
N MET A 796 -0.45 20.46 21.15
CA MET A 796 -0.06 19.82 22.41
C MET A 796 1.33 19.17 22.25
N SER A 797 2.31 19.59 23.04
CA SER A 797 3.69 19.08 23.01
C SER A 797 3.95 18.03 24.11
N PHE A 798 4.61 16.94 23.73
CA PHE A 798 5.06 15.85 24.59
C PHE A 798 6.56 15.64 24.37
N ASN A 799 7.38 16.02 25.34
CA ASN A 799 8.84 16.17 25.16
C ASN A 799 9.63 14.88 25.35
N THR A 800 9.00 13.83 25.88
CA THR A 800 9.66 12.55 26.16
C THR A 800 8.98 11.42 25.40
N TYR A 801 9.77 10.51 24.82
CA TYR A 801 9.22 9.29 24.22
C TYR A 801 8.57 8.41 25.29
N GLY A 802 7.30 8.07 25.10
CA GLY A 802 6.56 7.22 26.02
C GLY A 802 5.08 7.16 25.68
N GLN A 803 4.32 6.46 26.51
CA GLN A 803 2.86 6.48 26.42
C GLN A 803 2.32 7.73 27.10
N HIS A 804 1.48 8.47 26.37
CA HIS A 804 0.84 9.71 26.83
C HIS A 804 -0.67 9.62 26.75
N THR A 805 -1.35 10.49 27.51
CA THR A 805 -2.79 10.73 27.40
C THR A 805 -3.02 12.24 27.34
N GLY A 806 -3.64 12.72 26.26
CA GLY A 806 -4.05 14.11 26.11
C GLY A 806 -5.56 14.27 26.31
N ARG A 807 -5.98 15.33 27.01
CA ARG A 807 -7.40 15.68 27.19
C ARG A 807 -7.67 17.11 26.82
N ILE A 808 -8.80 17.33 26.15
CA ILE A 808 -9.34 18.64 25.77
C ILE A 808 -10.77 18.71 26.28
N ARG A 809 -11.06 19.73 27.11
CA ARG A 809 -12.38 19.98 27.68
C ARG A 809 -12.80 21.41 27.40
N PHE A 810 -14.07 21.59 27.03
CA PHE A 810 -14.69 22.90 26.87
C PHE A 810 -15.49 23.23 28.11
N THR A 811 -15.28 24.43 28.65
CA THR A 811 -15.92 24.91 29.87
C THR A 811 -16.49 26.31 29.66
N THR A 812 -17.49 26.69 30.46
CA THR A 812 -17.98 28.08 30.49
C THR A 812 -17.11 28.90 31.42
N ASP A 813 -16.60 30.03 30.94
CA ASP A 813 -15.86 31.00 31.75
C ASP A 813 -16.79 31.63 32.81
N SER A 814 -16.38 31.71 34.07
CA SER A 814 -17.14 32.40 35.13
C SER A 814 -16.68 33.85 35.27
N PRO A 815 -17.53 34.81 35.69
CA PRO A 815 -17.03 36.12 36.07
C PRO A 815 -16.19 36.04 37.36
N PRO A 816 -15.24 36.96 37.56
CA PRO A 816 -14.58 37.08 38.85
C PRO A 816 -15.60 37.38 39.96
N THR A 817 -15.25 37.06 41.19
CA THR A 817 -16.09 37.28 42.38
C THR A 817 -15.32 38.04 43.45
N VAL A 818 -16.03 38.76 44.33
CA VAL A 818 -15.43 39.41 45.50
C VAL A 818 -15.19 38.34 46.57
N ALA A 819 -13.93 38.00 46.80
CA ALA A 819 -13.52 37.03 47.83
C ALA A 819 -13.49 37.68 49.22
N ASN A 820 -12.93 38.89 49.32
CA ASN A 820 -12.80 39.63 50.57
C ASN A 820 -13.13 41.11 50.33
N ALA A 821 -14.39 41.49 50.52
CA ALA A 821 -14.85 42.87 50.33
C ALA A 821 -14.07 43.86 51.21
N ILE A 822 -13.77 45.04 50.67
CA ILE A 822 -13.12 46.13 51.38
C ILE A 822 -14.13 46.74 52.36
N ALA A 823 -13.74 46.84 53.63
CA ALA A 823 -14.59 47.45 54.65
C ALA A 823 -14.68 48.98 54.50
N ASP A 824 -15.83 49.54 54.88
CA ASP A 824 -15.99 50.99 55.02
C ASP A 824 -14.92 51.58 55.94
N LEU A 825 -14.36 52.72 55.54
CA LEU A 825 -13.30 53.41 56.28
C LEU A 825 -13.85 54.63 57.00
N ASN A 826 -13.44 54.81 58.25
CA ASN A 826 -13.72 56.00 59.04
C ASN A 826 -12.41 56.58 59.55
N VAL A 827 -12.01 57.75 59.04
CA VAL A 827 -10.78 58.44 59.40
C VAL A 827 -11.10 59.87 59.87
N ASN A 828 -10.12 60.57 60.44
CA ASN A 828 -10.24 62.00 60.73
C ASN A 828 -9.66 62.81 59.55
N GLU A 829 -10.06 64.08 59.43
CA GLU A 829 -9.40 65.01 58.50
C GLU A 829 -7.88 65.04 58.74
N ASP A 830 -7.13 65.23 57.66
CA ASP A 830 -5.66 65.19 57.63
C ASP A 830 -5.03 63.84 58.06
N ALA A 831 -5.80 62.75 58.06
CA ALA A 831 -5.25 61.42 58.25
C ALA A 831 -4.17 61.09 57.17
N PRO A 832 -3.13 60.30 57.52
CA PRO A 832 -2.19 59.80 56.53
C PRO A 832 -2.90 58.89 55.52
N ASN A 833 -2.28 58.71 54.34
CA ASN A 833 -2.83 57.86 53.28
C ASN A 833 -3.11 56.44 53.80
N THR A 834 -4.28 55.91 53.46
CA THR A 834 -4.60 54.50 53.70
C THR A 834 -4.15 53.67 52.50
N VAL A 835 -3.50 52.53 52.75
CA VAL A 835 -3.08 51.57 51.72
C VAL A 835 -3.81 50.25 51.96
N ILE A 836 -4.60 49.81 50.99
CA ILE A 836 -5.35 48.55 51.02
C ILE A 836 -4.76 47.61 49.97
N SER A 837 -4.45 46.38 50.36
CA SER A 837 -4.04 45.35 49.40
C SER A 837 -5.27 44.80 48.67
N LEU A 838 -5.21 44.80 47.34
CA LEU A 838 -6.20 44.21 46.44
C LEU A 838 -5.91 42.74 46.10
N ALA A 839 -4.80 42.17 46.60
CA ALA A 839 -4.32 40.85 46.18
C ALA A 839 -5.33 39.72 46.43
N ASN A 840 -6.12 39.82 47.50
CA ASN A 840 -7.10 38.81 47.88
C ASN A 840 -8.54 39.36 47.88
N VAL A 841 -8.78 40.57 47.36
CA VAL A 841 -10.14 41.16 47.33
C VAL A 841 -11.01 40.45 46.32
N PHE A 842 -10.44 40.07 45.18
CA PHE A 842 -11.12 39.38 44.09
C PHE A 842 -10.49 38.02 43.84
N THR A 843 -11.32 37.03 43.47
CA THR A 843 -10.89 35.71 43.00
C THR A 843 -11.70 35.35 41.76
N ASP A 844 -11.19 34.44 40.95
CA ASP A 844 -11.94 33.87 39.85
C ASP A 844 -12.08 32.36 40.07
N PRO A 845 -13.27 31.75 39.90
CA PRO A 845 -13.46 30.32 40.08
C PRO A 845 -12.65 29.45 39.12
N ASP A 846 -12.29 29.96 37.95
CA ASP A 846 -11.65 29.19 36.89
C ASP A 846 -10.42 29.85 36.25
N ASP A 847 -10.05 31.07 36.65
CA ASP A 847 -8.79 31.73 36.27
C ASP A 847 -7.76 31.88 37.41
N ASP A 848 -6.49 32.08 37.04
CA ASP A 848 -5.44 32.44 38.00
C ASP A 848 -5.68 33.85 38.57
N VAL A 849 -5.77 33.95 39.90
CA VAL A 849 -6.00 35.21 40.64
C VAL A 849 -4.98 36.31 40.29
N SER A 850 -3.76 35.94 39.91
CA SER A 850 -2.71 36.89 39.53
C SER A 850 -2.99 37.59 38.20
N ALA A 851 -3.78 36.97 37.32
CA ALA A 851 -4.16 37.53 36.02
C ALA A 851 -5.33 38.53 36.09
N ILE A 852 -6.04 38.61 37.22
CA ILE A 852 -7.17 39.53 37.41
C ILE A 852 -6.67 40.99 37.42
N ALA A 853 -7.10 41.78 36.44
CA ALA A 853 -6.80 43.20 36.35
C ALA A 853 -7.71 44.01 37.28
N LYS A 854 -7.16 44.97 38.04
CA LYS A 854 -7.93 45.84 38.94
C LYS A 854 -7.85 47.30 38.51
N SER A 855 -8.99 48.00 38.51
CA SER A 855 -9.08 49.44 38.21
C SER A 855 -10.03 50.15 39.18
N ILE A 856 -9.88 51.46 39.31
CA ILE A 856 -10.87 52.29 40.04
C ILE A 856 -11.99 52.62 39.07
N GLU A 857 -13.18 52.10 39.33
CA GLU A 857 -14.36 52.38 38.51
C GLU A 857 -15.03 53.69 38.91
N LEU A 858 -15.08 53.97 40.21
CA LEU A 858 -15.74 55.17 40.74
C LEU A 858 -14.96 55.77 41.90
N ASN A 859 -14.87 57.10 41.89
CA ASN A 859 -14.66 57.92 43.07
C ASN A 859 -15.59 59.13 42.99
N ASN A 860 -16.65 59.14 43.79
CA ASN A 860 -17.68 60.17 43.70
C ASN A 860 -17.30 61.51 44.37
N ASN A 861 -16.15 61.57 45.07
CA ASN A 861 -15.69 62.77 45.76
C ASN A 861 -14.15 62.88 45.75
N PRO A 862 -13.54 63.10 44.56
CA PRO A 862 -12.08 63.18 44.41
C PRO A 862 -11.46 64.39 45.12
N ASN A 863 -12.26 65.41 45.43
CA ASN A 863 -11.83 66.56 46.23
C ASN A 863 -11.67 66.20 47.72
N LEU A 864 -12.29 65.13 48.20
CA LEU A 864 -12.15 64.64 49.58
C LEU A 864 -11.02 63.60 49.70
N VAL A 865 -10.97 62.65 48.77
CA VAL A 865 -9.97 61.57 48.76
C VAL A 865 -9.56 61.28 47.32
N ASN A 866 -8.27 61.31 47.05
CA ASN A 866 -7.72 60.90 45.76
C ASN A 866 -7.32 59.43 45.84
N ALA A 867 -7.95 58.58 45.04
CA ALA A 867 -7.69 57.15 45.00
C ALA A 867 -6.83 56.80 43.78
N ARG A 868 -5.81 55.96 43.97
CA ARG A 868 -4.99 55.40 42.88
C ARG A 868 -4.57 53.96 43.17
N ILE A 869 -4.33 53.18 42.13
CA ILE A 869 -3.79 51.82 42.24
C ILE A 869 -2.32 51.82 41.79
N ASP A 870 -1.45 51.26 42.62
CA ASP A 870 -0.04 51.01 42.32
C ASP A 870 0.27 49.52 42.58
N GLY A 871 0.45 48.75 41.51
CA GLY A 871 0.46 47.28 41.58
C GLY A 871 -0.86 46.72 42.15
N ASN A 872 -0.78 45.91 43.21
CA ASN A 872 -1.95 45.41 43.95
C ASN A 872 -2.30 46.27 45.18
N ASN A 873 -1.84 47.52 45.25
CA ASN A 873 -2.13 48.40 46.39
C ASN A 873 -3.05 49.55 45.96
N LEU A 874 -4.24 49.62 46.55
CA LEU A 874 -5.11 50.79 46.50
C LEU A 874 -4.63 51.82 47.53
N ILE A 875 -4.24 52.99 47.05
CA ILE A 875 -3.77 54.11 47.88
C ILE A 875 -4.87 55.17 47.90
N LEU A 876 -5.35 55.49 49.10
CA LEU A 876 -6.36 56.52 49.37
C LEU A 876 -5.69 57.72 50.05
N ALA A 877 -5.58 58.84 49.32
CA ALA A 877 -4.94 60.06 49.79
C ALA A 877 -5.99 61.13 50.15
N TYR A 878 -6.22 61.32 51.45
CA TYR A 878 -7.17 62.29 51.99
C TYR A 878 -6.66 63.73 51.75
N GLN A 879 -7.54 64.62 51.31
CA GLN A 879 -7.15 66.00 50.98
C GLN A 879 -7.13 66.88 52.24
N PRO A 880 -6.18 67.83 52.35
CA PRO A 880 -6.05 68.69 53.53
C PRO A 880 -7.31 69.49 53.85
N ASP A 881 -7.66 69.58 55.14
CA ASP A 881 -8.82 70.33 55.65
C ASP A 881 -10.19 69.93 55.03
N GLN A 882 -10.29 68.75 54.41
CA GLN A 882 -11.54 68.23 53.85
C GLN A 882 -12.17 67.18 54.76
N PHE A 883 -13.50 67.29 54.94
CA PHE A 883 -14.31 66.32 55.68
C PHE A 883 -15.59 66.01 54.90
N GLY A 884 -16.18 64.85 55.14
CA GLY A 884 -17.39 64.39 54.44
C GLY A 884 -17.32 62.90 54.11
N THR A 885 -18.08 62.50 53.09
CA THR A 885 -18.13 61.11 52.63
C THR A 885 -17.69 60.99 51.17
N ALA A 886 -17.00 59.91 50.84
CA ALA A 886 -16.72 59.47 49.48
C ALA A 886 -17.13 58.00 49.34
N GLN A 887 -17.48 57.58 48.13
CA GLN A 887 -17.68 56.19 47.77
C GLN A 887 -16.64 55.84 46.70
N ILE A 888 -15.92 54.75 46.93
CA ILE A 888 -14.94 54.20 46.00
C ILE A 888 -15.45 52.84 45.51
N SER A 889 -15.43 52.62 44.21
CA SER A 889 -15.68 51.31 43.59
C SER A 889 -14.44 50.83 42.86
N ILE A 890 -13.99 49.61 43.17
CA ILE A 890 -12.88 48.93 42.50
C ILE A 890 -13.47 47.85 41.60
N ARG A 891 -13.12 47.87 40.32
CA ARG A 891 -13.47 46.84 39.35
C ARG A 891 -12.34 45.84 39.20
N ALA A 892 -12.68 44.56 39.31
CA ALA A 892 -11.85 43.46 38.85
C ALA A 892 -12.36 42.97 37.49
N THR A 893 -11.43 42.73 36.56
CA THR A 893 -11.69 42.18 35.24
C THR A 893 -10.87 40.90 35.04
N SER A 894 -11.55 39.79 34.75
CA SER A 894 -10.94 38.52 34.29
C SER A 894 -11.59 38.12 32.97
N ASN A 895 -10.79 37.79 31.95
CA ASN A 895 -11.26 37.42 30.60
C ASN A 895 -12.38 38.30 30.01
N GLY A 896 -12.38 39.60 30.32
CA GLY A 896 -13.39 40.57 29.86
C GLY A 896 -14.70 40.59 30.66
N LYS A 897 -14.88 39.69 31.63
CA LYS A 897 -15.95 39.73 32.64
C LYS A 897 -15.50 40.50 33.88
N THR A 898 -16.45 41.10 34.59
CA THR A 898 -16.16 42.07 35.65
C THR A 898 -16.97 41.84 36.91
N VAL A 899 -16.38 42.20 38.06
CA VAL A 899 -17.08 42.37 39.33
C VAL A 899 -16.56 43.62 40.02
N ASP A 900 -17.45 44.33 40.70
CA ASP A 900 -17.13 45.57 41.40
C ASP A 900 -17.28 45.37 42.92
N ASP A 901 -16.34 45.89 43.70
CA ASP A 901 -16.46 46.03 45.16
C ASP A 901 -16.52 47.51 45.52
N THR A 902 -17.55 47.91 46.27
CA THR A 902 -17.83 49.32 46.61
C THR A 902 -17.87 49.52 48.11
N PHE A 903 -17.10 50.49 48.60
CA PHE A 903 -17.02 50.84 50.02
C PHE A 903 -17.07 52.35 50.23
N ASN A 904 -17.54 52.75 51.41
CA ASN A 904 -17.66 54.15 51.81
C ASN A 904 -16.45 54.58 52.63
N ILE A 905 -16.08 55.85 52.46
CA ILE A 905 -15.05 56.52 53.23
C ILE A 905 -15.72 57.70 53.92
N THR A 906 -15.65 57.74 55.25
CA THR A 906 -16.07 58.89 56.06
C THR A 906 -14.82 59.55 56.64
N VAL A 907 -14.62 60.84 56.32
CA VAL A 907 -13.57 61.67 56.89
C VAL A 907 -14.23 62.63 57.88
N ASN A 908 -13.98 62.42 59.17
CA ASN A 908 -14.57 63.19 60.26
C ASN A 908 -13.84 64.52 60.45
N LYS A 909 -14.62 65.58 60.65
CA LYS A 909 -14.09 66.88 61.02
C LYS A 909 -13.39 66.85 62.39
N VAL A 910 -12.24 67.48 62.51
CA VAL A 910 -11.50 67.66 63.78
C VAL A 910 -11.65 69.10 64.24
N PHE A 911 -12.28 69.31 65.40
CA PHE A 911 -12.37 70.65 65.97
C PHE A 911 -11.11 71.00 66.74
N ASN A 912 -10.30 71.92 66.21
CA ASN A 912 -9.21 72.53 66.97
C ASN A 912 -9.79 73.34 68.14
N ARG A 913 -9.59 72.85 69.38
CA ARG A 913 -9.95 73.57 70.60
C ARG A 913 -8.88 74.63 70.89
N ILE A 914 -9.14 75.88 70.47
CA ILE A 914 -8.34 77.04 70.86
C ILE A 914 -8.48 77.25 72.38
N TYR A 915 -7.37 77.27 73.10
CA TYR A 915 -7.28 77.95 74.40
C TYR A 915 -6.09 78.91 74.38
N GLY A 916 -6.42 80.20 74.54
CA GLY A 916 -5.65 81.23 75.25
C GLY A 916 -4.26 81.55 74.73
#